data_AF-A0A1S2VCY8-F1
#
_entry.id   AF-A0A1S2VCY8-F1
#
_cell.length_a   1.000
_cell.length_b   1.000
_cell.length_c   1.000
_cell.angle_alpha   90.00
_cell.angle_beta   90.00
_cell.angle_gamma   90.00
#
_symmetry.space_group_name_H-M   'P 1'
#
loop_
_entity.id
_entity.type
_entity.pdbx_description
1 polymer ?
#
loop_
_entity_poly.entity_id
_entity_poly.type
_entity_poly.pdbx_seq_one_letter_code
_entity_poly.pdbx_strand_id
1 'polypeptide(L)'
;MSKKKQPAAPKPTIQAAQSSRPTNTGGRAVTPTPTPPRPVSRPQISSNRSNRSASTSVDLPIESRPVTWWPPLLLAIVGFVLYINTFGHGYALDDIAAISQNLFVKSGLKGIPDLLRTEFWHFSNISLGYYRPLSLITFAIEQEYFKDNPGISHQINTGLYALTGLVIGVLLQKWLVSPKSSNVNSSKRQSDVLMAFLIGLIFMAHPIHTEIVANIKGRDEVLSFLFISLMLLAHFRYLETKQWGWIVAAGISLYLAFLSKESSIVSLGLIPAQQYWFARRNIIQSLAGLWPFLIVAALFFYQKKVMIGTLSGTPPVDWANYPYAIEKTQGATTFKFLMYYLKLLVLPHPLVYDYSYNVIPSGRGGDILVWLGFLSFLALVWLAWKGFIKRTLWGFGLYWFFVTMAPGLGFIFMRGGILAERFLYAAVMGFAFVAVWGLQKLLVKEQSTSEEVAKKPFLVQYAPVIALLAVVTGLYSFKTVERNRDWKNNFVLFNSALPYAPSSCQVQRHVANEWIEKGVKDRTKIDSVAAIVNNQAKLDSVLKLMKGKTRDQVIRQAQALVDTNQKRANQHARWALDHLKEATQIYPGFGEAFFSMAYVFQRITPNRDSAVYYYKQTIRAANAYAPAYNNLGVIYQNEGKVQLASYYYNRSMQVNPAYQDGKNNHANLKRLTGVDVTFLPDSVLAKN
;
A
#
# COMPACT_ATOMS: atom_id res chain seq x y z
N MET A 1 -7.91 -49.84 21.82
CA MET A 1 -8.62 -50.61 22.87
C MET A 1 -9.74 -49.71 23.41
N SER A 2 -11.01 -50.06 23.63
CA SER A 2 -11.82 -51.29 23.54
C SER A 2 -13.31 -50.87 23.62
N LYS A 3 -14.10 -51.25 22.60
CA LYS A 3 -15.46 -51.85 22.61
C LYS A 3 -16.59 -51.20 23.46
N LYS A 4 -17.70 -50.70 22.85
CA LYS A 4 -18.93 -51.38 22.34
C LYS A 4 -19.80 -52.10 23.40
N LYS A 5 -21.01 -51.58 23.68
CA LYS A 5 -22.36 -52.16 23.44
C LYS A 5 -23.42 -51.87 24.56
N GLN A 6 -24.58 -51.43 24.07
CA GLN A 6 -25.95 -51.39 24.63
C GLN A 6 -26.56 -52.82 24.78
N PRO A 7 -27.72 -53.06 25.46
CA PRO A 7 -29.07 -52.90 24.82
C PRO A 7 -30.36 -52.71 25.69
N ALA A 8 -31.43 -52.24 25.00
CA ALA A 8 -32.91 -52.56 25.02
C ALA A 8 -33.77 -52.45 26.31
N ALA A 9 -34.84 -51.62 26.40
CA ALA A 9 -36.27 -51.69 25.90
C ALA A 9 -37.22 -52.56 26.79
N PRO A 10 -38.59 -52.47 26.78
CA PRO A 10 -39.59 -51.61 26.06
C PRO A 10 -40.80 -51.07 26.92
N LYS A 11 -41.79 -50.42 26.25
CA LYS A 11 -43.12 -49.90 26.73
C LYS A 11 -44.20 -51.02 26.88
N PRO A 12 -45.42 -50.78 27.47
CA PRO A 12 -46.64 -50.24 26.75
C PRO A 12 -47.57 -49.34 27.63
N THR A 13 -48.33 -48.32 27.16
CA THR A 13 -49.62 -48.21 26.41
C THR A 13 -50.92 -48.47 27.23
N ILE A 14 -51.91 -47.55 27.11
CA ILE A 14 -53.40 -47.73 26.95
C ILE A 14 -54.33 -46.89 27.88
N GLN A 15 -55.07 -45.98 27.20
CA GLN A 15 -56.49 -45.55 27.24
C GLN A 15 -57.32 -45.24 28.52
N ALA A 16 -57.90 -44.02 28.48
CA ALA A 16 -59.32 -43.62 28.54
C ALA A 16 -60.26 -44.10 29.67
N ALA A 17 -61.02 -43.16 30.26
CA ALA A 17 -62.50 -43.05 30.10
C ALA A 17 -63.18 -42.10 31.13
N GLN A 18 -64.23 -41.41 30.64
CA GLN A 18 -65.52 -41.09 31.29
C GLN A 18 -65.57 -40.16 32.53
N SER A 19 -66.16 -38.95 32.46
CA SER A 19 -67.57 -38.53 32.28
C SER A 19 -68.43 -38.57 33.54
N SER A 20 -68.89 -37.40 33.99
CA SER A 20 -70.14 -37.24 34.76
C SER A 20 -70.70 -35.81 34.61
N ARG A 21 -71.97 -35.75 34.19
CA ARG A 21 -72.94 -34.62 34.24
C ARG A 21 -73.41 -34.40 35.72
N PRO A 22 -74.43 -33.56 36.11
CA PRO A 22 -75.44 -32.80 35.35
C PRO A 22 -75.90 -31.43 35.94
N THR A 23 -76.97 -30.88 35.33
CA THR A 23 -77.98 -29.92 35.85
C THR A 23 -77.63 -28.42 35.75
N ASN A 24 -78.53 -27.47 35.49
CA ASN A 24 -79.99 -27.47 35.64
C ASN A 24 -80.65 -26.31 34.86
N THR A 25 -81.94 -26.48 34.52
CA THR A 25 -83.03 -25.47 34.37
C THR A 25 -82.84 -24.26 33.43
N GLY A 26 -83.77 -23.83 32.59
CA GLY A 26 -85.21 -24.08 32.43
C GLY A 26 -85.80 -22.91 31.63
N GLY A 27 -86.95 -23.09 30.96
CA GLY A 27 -87.73 -22.01 30.37
C GLY A 27 -88.11 -22.21 28.90
N ARG A 28 -89.29 -22.79 28.67
CA ARG A 28 -90.00 -22.90 27.39
C ARG A 28 -90.94 -21.69 27.25
N ALA A 29 -90.97 -21.07 26.07
CA ALA A 29 -92.13 -20.32 25.59
C ALA A 29 -92.27 -20.49 24.07
N VAL A 30 -93.52 -20.48 23.61
CA VAL A 30 -94.05 -21.07 22.38
C VAL A 30 -93.92 -20.16 21.15
N THR A 31 -93.77 -20.79 19.99
CA THR A 31 -93.65 -20.28 18.61
C THR A 31 -94.84 -19.41 18.14
N PRO A 32 -94.64 -18.56 17.10
CA PRO A 32 -95.01 -18.98 15.75
C PRO A 32 -93.94 -18.70 14.67
N THR A 33 -93.95 -19.57 13.67
CA THR A 33 -93.12 -19.61 12.45
C THR A 33 -93.13 -18.32 11.61
N PRO A 34 -91.96 -17.84 11.15
CA PRO A 34 -91.85 -16.94 10.01
C PRO A 34 -91.48 -17.66 8.71
N THR A 35 -92.02 -17.13 7.62
CA THR A 35 -91.68 -17.31 6.21
C THR A 35 -90.17 -17.24 5.91
N PRO A 36 -89.68 -17.90 4.84
CA PRO A 36 -88.25 -18.06 4.61
C PRO A 36 -87.63 -16.78 4.04
N PRO A 37 -86.56 -16.23 4.64
CA PRO A 37 -85.72 -15.24 3.98
C PRO A 37 -84.64 -15.93 3.12
N ARG A 38 -84.40 -15.31 1.96
CA ARG A 38 -83.37 -15.64 0.96
C ARG A 38 -81.99 -15.93 1.57
N PRO A 39 -81.16 -16.77 0.92
CA PRO A 39 -79.87 -17.19 1.46
C PRO A 39 -78.94 -15.98 1.60
N VAL A 40 -78.67 -15.61 2.85
CA VAL A 40 -77.54 -14.75 3.21
C VAL A 40 -76.28 -15.57 2.97
N SER A 41 -75.53 -15.20 1.93
CA SER A 41 -74.18 -15.68 1.69
C SER A 41 -73.34 -15.42 2.94
N ARG A 42 -72.99 -16.50 3.64
CA ARG A 42 -71.97 -16.47 4.70
C ARG A 42 -70.74 -15.75 4.15
N PRO A 43 -70.17 -14.77 4.88
CA PRO A 43 -68.82 -14.33 4.59
C PRO A 43 -67.95 -15.57 4.66
N GLN A 44 -67.36 -15.94 3.53
CA GLN A 44 -66.26 -16.89 3.55
C GLN A 44 -65.24 -16.31 4.53
N ILE A 45 -65.05 -17.02 5.65
CA ILE A 45 -63.79 -16.96 6.37
C ILE A 45 -62.79 -17.52 5.35
N SER A 46 -62.30 -16.63 4.47
CA SER A 46 -61.16 -16.93 3.64
C SER A 46 -60.04 -17.12 4.65
N SER A 47 -59.63 -18.36 4.77
CA SER A 47 -58.40 -18.78 5.38
C SER A 47 -57.25 -18.20 4.56
N ASN A 48 -57.08 -16.87 4.57
CA ASN A 48 -55.78 -16.24 4.36
C ASN A 48 -54.95 -16.48 5.65
N ARG A 49 -54.73 -17.76 5.95
CA ARG A 49 -53.39 -18.17 6.37
C ARG A 49 -52.49 -17.73 5.23
N SER A 50 -51.91 -16.54 5.38
CA SER A 50 -50.74 -16.19 4.61
C SER A 50 -49.80 -17.36 4.77
N ASN A 51 -49.61 -18.13 3.69
CA ASN A 51 -48.49 -19.01 3.53
C ASN A 51 -47.24 -18.14 3.65
N ARG A 52 -46.79 -17.91 4.90
CA ARG A 52 -45.38 -17.90 5.23
C ARG A 52 -44.93 -19.35 5.21
N SER A 53 -45.07 -20.01 4.05
CA SER A 53 -44.06 -21.00 3.71
C SER A 53 -42.80 -20.17 3.54
N ALA A 54 -41.81 -20.43 4.40
CA ALA A 54 -40.46 -19.97 4.16
C ALA A 54 -40.01 -20.66 2.87
N SER A 55 -40.33 -20.06 1.72
CA SER A 55 -39.68 -20.40 0.47
C SER A 55 -38.23 -19.96 0.62
N THR A 56 -37.35 -20.95 0.74
CA THR A 56 -35.91 -20.84 0.54
C THR A 56 -35.57 -20.53 -0.93
N SER A 57 -36.30 -19.61 -1.57
CA SER A 57 -35.96 -19.05 -2.88
C SER A 57 -35.20 -17.75 -2.66
N VAL A 58 -33.88 -17.92 -2.76
CA VAL A 58 -32.84 -16.91 -2.73
C VAL A 58 -32.86 -16.21 -4.09
N ASP A 59 -33.89 -15.41 -4.35
CA ASP A 59 -34.18 -14.97 -5.71
C ASP A 59 -33.13 -13.96 -6.23
N LEU A 60 -32.19 -14.50 -7.01
CA LEU A 60 -31.48 -13.75 -8.05
C LEU A 60 -32.34 -13.75 -9.32
N PRO A 61 -32.32 -12.65 -10.09
CA PRO A 61 -31.48 -11.46 -9.92
C PRO A 61 -31.98 -10.48 -8.85
N ILE A 62 -31.07 -9.70 -8.25
CA ILE A 62 -31.46 -8.50 -7.47
C ILE A 62 -31.87 -7.38 -8.41
N GLU A 63 -32.70 -6.45 -7.92
CA GLU A 63 -33.13 -5.31 -8.74
C GLU A 63 -31.94 -4.42 -9.16
N SER A 64 -31.93 -4.04 -10.44
CA SER A 64 -30.91 -3.16 -11.01
C SER A 64 -30.97 -1.75 -10.43
N ARG A 65 -29.80 -1.22 -10.08
CA ARG A 65 -29.65 0.12 -9.49
C ARG A 65 -29.11 1.11 -10.51
N PRO A 66 -29.71 2.29 -10.66
CA PRO A 66 -29.28 3.28 -11.64
C PRO A 66 -27.95 3.92 -11.24
N VAL A 67 -27.22 4.42 -12.24
CA VAL A 67 -26.00 5.19 -12.06
C VAL A 67 -26.22 6.56 -12.67
N THR A 68 -26.02 7.61 -11.88
CA THR A 68 -25.88 8.97 -12.37
C THR A 68 -24.42 9.22 -12.69
N TRP A 69 -24.11 9.83 -13.84
CA TRP A 69 -22.74 9.91 -14.34
C TRP A 69 -21.93 11.11 -13.85
N TRP A 70 -22.58 12.22 -13.47
CA TRP A 70 -21.83 13.39 -12.98
C TRP A 70 -20.97 13.10 -11.73
N PRO A 71 -21.40 12.30 -10.71
CA PRO A 71 -20.55 12.07 -9.54
C PRO A 71 -19.29 11.24 -9.85
N PRO A 72 -19.36 10.07 -10.52
CA PRO A 72 -18.16 9.33 -10.91
C PRO A 72 -17.20 10.14 -11.78
N LEU A 73 -17.74 10.93 -12.72
CA LEU A 73 -16.92 11.81 -13.57
C LEU A 73 -16.23 12.89 -12.75
N LEU A 74 -16.94 13.51 -11.81
CA LEU A 74 -16.36 14.53 -10.93
C LEU A 74 -15.28 13.94 -10.00
N LEU A 75 -15.49 12.73 -9.47
CA LEU A 75 -14.46 12.03 -8.68
C LEU A 75 -13.20 11.73 -9.50
N ALA A 76 -13.36 11.35 -10.77
CA ALA A 76 -12.24 11.15 -11.69
C ALA A 76 -11.49 12.47 -11.95
N ILE A 77 -12.22 13.55 -12.20
CA ILE A 77 -11.64 14.89 -12.40
C ILE A 77 -10.88 15.35 -11.16
N VAL A 78 -11.47 15.21 -9.96
CA VAL A 78 -10.80 15.54 -8.69
C VAL A 78 -9.52 14.73 -8.54
N GLY A 79 -9.58 13.41 -8.74
CA GLY A 79 -8.40 12.55 -8.69
C GLY A 79 -7.30 12.97 -9.67
N PHE A 80 -7.66 13.38 -10.88
CA PHE A 80 -6.72 13.85 -11.88
C PHE A 80 -6.08 15.20 -11.50
N VAL A 81 -6.91 16.19 -11.12
CA VAL A 81 -6.47 17.56 -10.82
C VAL A 81 -5.55 17.59 -9.59
N LEU A 82 -5.77 16.73 -8.61
CA LEU A 82 -4.93 16.68 -7.41
C LEU A 82 -3.47 16.30 -7.69
N TYR A 83 -3.20 15.56 -8.76
CA TYR A 83 -1.88 15.02 -9.07
C TYR A 83 -1.30 15.51 -10.40
N ILE A 84 -2.01 16.34 -11.17
CA ILE A 84 -1.46 16.95 -12.40
C ILE A 84 -0.15 17.73 -12.14
N ASN A 85 0.03 18.25 -10.93
CA ASN A 85 1.25 18.94 -10.52
C ASN A 85 2.48 18.03 -10.40
N THR A 86 2.34 16.70 -10.48
CA THR A 86 3.48 15.76 -10.45
C THR A 86 4.06 15.48 -11.84
N PHE A 87 3.45 15.96 -12.94
CA PHE A 87 3.89 15.62 -14.31
C PHE A 87 5.32 16.09 -14.62
N GLY A 88 5.84 17.07 -13.89
CA GLY A 88 7.23 17.55 -14.00
C GLY A 88 8.19 16.95 -12.97
N HIS A 89 7.78 15.95 -12.20
CA HIS A 89 8.61 15.31 -11.18
C HIS A 89 9.53 14.24 -11.78
N GLY A 90 10.64 13.97 -11.09
CA GLY A 90 11.55 12.88 -11.41
C GLY A 90 11.12 11.56 -10.79
N TYR A 91 11.97 10.54 -10.94
CA TYR A 91 11.88 9.32 -10.14
C TYR A 91 12.31 9.62 -8.70
N ALA A 92 11.62 8.99 -7.74
CA ALA A 92 11.94 9.12 -6.31
C ALA A 92 11.85 7.77 -5.59
N LEU A 93 12.68 7.60 -4.55
CA LEU A 93 12.71 6.44 -3.67
C LEU A 93 12.82 5.12 -4.48
N ASP A 94 11.79 4.28 -4.42
CA ASP A 94 11.76 2.94 -4.99
C ASP A 94 11.67 2.95 -6.52
N ASP A 95 11.28 4.08 -7.13
CA ASP A 95 11.21 4.23 -8.58
C ASP A 95 12.54 3.92 -9.26
N ILE A 96 13.63 4.38 -8.65
CA ILE A 96 14.99 4.22 -9.20
C ILE A 96 15.32 2.73 -9.29
N ALA A 97 15.04 1.98 -8.24
CA ALA A 97 15.37 0.58 -8.17
C ALA A 97 14.42 -0.27 -9.03
N ALA A 98 13.11 0.00 -8.97
CA ALA A 98 12.08 -0.75 -9.68
C ALA A 98 12.08 -0.49 -11.20
N ILE A 99 12.50 0.70 -11.65
CA ILE A 99 12.39 1.14 -13.04
C ILE A 99 13.78 1.38 -13.64
N SER A 100 14.54 2.34 -13.10
CA SER A 100 15.79 2.80 -13.73
C SER A 100 16.92 1.78 -13.65
N GLN A 101 17.01 1.02 -12.55
CA GLN A 101 18.07 0.02 -12.30
C GLN A 101 17.63 -1.41 -12.63
N ASN A 102 16.34 -1.64 -12.89
CA ASN A 102 15.83 -2.97 -13.17
C ASN A 102 16.06 -3.35 -14.64
N LEU A 103 17.07 -4.19 -14.89
CA LEU A 103 17.49 -4.59 -16.24
C LEU A 103 16.36 -5.22 -17.08
N PHE A 104 15.44 -5.96 -16.47
CA PHE A 104 14.31 -6.55 -17.20
C PHE A 104 13.29 -5.50 -17.62
N VAL A 105 13.00 -4.52 -16.75
CA VAL A 105 12.14 -3.37 -17.10
C VAL A 105 12.80 -2.52 -18.18
N LYS A 106 14.12 -2.28 -18.08
CA LYS A 106 14.91 -1.58 -19.10
C LYS A 106 14.96 -2.29 -20.45
N SER A 107 14.72 -3.60 -20.49
CA SER A 107 14.67 -4.41 -21.72
C SER A 107 13.34 -4.29 -22.47
N GLY A 108 12.41 -3.47 -21.99
CA GLY A 108 11.14 -3.22 -22.66
C GLY A 108 10.29 -4.50 -22.76
N LEU A 109 9.63 -4.69 -23.91
CA LEU A 109 8.76 -5.86 -24.11
C LEU A 109 9.51 -7.20 -24.02
N LYS A 110 10.80 -7.21 -24.37
CA LYS A 110 11.63 -8.43 -24.32
C LYS A 110 11.86 -8.94 -22.90
N GLY A 111 11.76 -8.07 -21.89
CA GLY A 111 11.95 -8.44 -20.49
C GLY A 111 10.71 -9.06 -19.82
N ILE A 112 9.53 -9.03 -20.47
CA ILE A 112 8.27 -9.53 -19.87
C ILE A 112 8.35 -11.00 -19.42
N PRO A 113 8.92 -11.95 -20.20
CA PRO A 113 9.07 -13.33 -19.76
C PRO A 113 9.89 -13.47 -18.47
N ASP A 114 10.93 -12.67 -18.29
CA ASP A 114 11.77 -12.69 -17.09
C ASP A 114 11.05 -12.05 -15.90
N LEU A 115 10.31 -10.95 -16.12
CA LEU A 115 9.48 -10.32 -15.09
C LEU A 115 8.40 -11.26 -14.55
N LEU A 116 7.86 -12.15 -15.39
CA LEU A 116 6.88 -13.16 -14.97
C LEU A 116 7.50 -14.31 -14.16
N ARG A 117 8.81 -14.51 -14.24
CA ARG A 117 9.56 -15.62 -13.60
C ARG A 117 10.43 -15.19 -12.44
N THR A 118 10.39 -13.90 -12.08
CA THR A 118 11.26 -13.33 -11.05
C THR A 118 10.44 -12.66 -9.96
N GLU A 119 11.05 -12.50 -8.79
CA GLU A 119 10.45 -11.72 -7.72
C GLU A 119 10.63 -10.22 -7.94
N PHE A 120 9.81 -9.41 -7.27
CA PHE A 120 9.77 -7.97 -7.46
C PHE A 120 11.12 -7.28 -7.16
N TRP A 121 11.84 -7.76 -6.15
CA TRP A 121 13.12 -7.21 -5.70
C TRP A 121 14.33 -8.06 -6.14
N HIS A 122 14.24 -8.75 -7.29
CA HIS A 122 15.30 -9.65 -7.77
C HIS A 122 16.69 -9.00 -7.86
N PHE A 123 16.74 -7.68 -8.08
CA PHE A 123 17.97 -6.90 -8.18
C PHE A 123 18.62 -6.57 -6.82
N SER A 124 17.93 -6.79 -5.71
CA SER A 124 18.39 -6.39 -4.37
C SER A 124 19.27 -7.43 -3.66
N ASN A 125 19.60 -8.55 -4.32
CA ASN A 125 20.26 -9.74 -3.72
C ASN A 125 19.53 -10.32 -2.48
N ILE A 126 18.33 -9.84 -2.16
CA ILE A 126 17.50 -10.28 -1.05
C ILE A 126 16.19 -10.82 -1.63
N SER A 127 15.85 -12.05 -1.25
CA SER A 127 14.55 -12.62 -1.61
C SER A 127 13.48 -12.30 -0.58
N LEU A 128 12.64 -11.33 -0.91
CA LEU A 128 11.49 -10.95 -0.07
C LEU A 128 10.25 -11.78 -0.41
N GLY A 129 10.29 -12.55 -1.50
CA GLY A 129 9.22 -13.44 -1.93
C GLY A 129 7.97 -12.68 -2.38
N TYR A 130 8.14 -11.45 -2.87
CA TYR A 130 7.07 -10.64 -3.44
C TYR A 130 6.94 -10.91 -4.93
N TYR A 131 5.76 -11.37 -5.36
CA TYR A 131 5.44 -11.63 -6.75
C TYR A 131 4.42 -10.61 -7.26
N ARG A 132 4.90 -9.60 -7.97
CA ARG A 132 4.10 -8.45 -8.45
C ARG A 132 4.47 -8.07 -9.90
N PRO A 133 4.30 -8.99 -10.86
CA PRO A 133 4.78 -8.77 -12.22
C PRO A 133 4.00 -7.68 -12.97
N LEU A 134 2.73 -7.42 -12.64
CA LEU A 134 1.91 -6.53 -13.46
C LEU A 134 2.42 -5.08 -13.47
N SER A 135 2.79 -4.52 -12.31
CA SER A 135 3.34 -3.16 -12.25
C SER A 135 4.68 -3.07 -13.01
N LEU A 136 5.57 -4.05 -12.84
CA LEU A 136 6.83 -4.11 -13.59
C LEU A 136 6.61 -4.22 -15.10
N ILE A 137 5.62 -5.01 -15.54
CA ILE A 137 5.24 -5.10 -16.96
C ILE A 137 4.76 -3.75 -17.48
N THR A 138 3.94 -3.00 -16.71
CA THR A 138 3.53 -1.66 -17.14
C THR A 138 4.71 -0.70 -17.27
N PHE A 139 5.71 -0.78 -16.38
CA PHE A 139 6.94 -0.01 -16.51
C PHE A 139 7.79 -0.44 -17.71
N ALA A 140 7.84 -1.74 -18.01
CA ALA A 140 8.56 -2.27 -19.17
C ALA A 140 7.94 -1.80 -20.49
N ILE A 141 6.60 -1.79 -20.57
CA ILE A 141 5.87 -1.21 -21.70
C ILE A 141 6.20 0.27 -21.85
N GLU A 142 6.23 1.03 -20.76
CA GLU A 142 6.63 2.45 -20.81
C GLU A 142 8.07 2.64 -21.30
N GLN A 143 9.00 1.82 -20.84
CA GLN A 143 10.39 1.88 -21.27
C GLN A 143 10.55 1.53 -22.76
N GLU A 144 9.70 0.68 -23.32
CA GLU A 144 9.68 0.41 -24.76
C GLU A 144 9.39 1.70 -25.55
N TYR A 145 8.29 2.37 -25.23
CA TYR A 145 7.72 3.45 -26.04
C TYR A 145 8.22 4.86 -25.66
N PHE A 146 8.48 5.11 -24.37
CA PHE A 146 8.76 6.44 -23.84
C PHE A 146 10.14 6.57 -23.18
N LYS A 147 10.87 5.46 -23.05
CA LYS A 147 12.21 5.40 -22.42
C LYS A 147 12.16 5.93 -20.97
N ASP A 148 13.26 6.46 -20.43
CA ASP A 148 13.35 6.99 -19.06
C ASP A 148 12.66 8.37 -18.93
N ASN A 149 11.35 8.41 -19.12
CA ASN A 149 10.56 9.62 -18.97
C ASN A 149 9.64 9.54 -17.75
N PRO A 150 10.07 10.03 -16.57
CA PRO A 150 9.27 9.97 -15.35
C PRO A 150 7.96 10.77 -15.48
N GLY A 151 7.93 11.83 -16.28
CA GLY A 151 6.73 12.65 -16.46
C GLY A 151 5.57 11.89 -17.09
N ILE A 152 5.85 10.96 -18.01
CA ILE A 152 4.84 10.05 -18.58
C ILE A 152 4.36 9.04 -17.54
N SER A 153 5.26 8.49 -16.74
CA SER A 153 4.89 7.56 -15.68
C SER A 153 3.98 8.22 -14.62
N HIS A 154 4.23 9.49 -14.27
CA HIS A 154 3.35 10.30 -13.41
C HIS A 154 1.97 10.55 -14.03
N GLN A 155 1.90 10.81 -15.35
CA GLN A 155 0.63 10.94 -16.08
C GLN A 155 -0.18 9.65 -16.04
N ILE A 156 0.47 8.50 -16.25
CA ILE A 156 -0.18 7.19 -16.20
C ILE A 156 -0.69 6.89 -14.80
N ASN A 157 0.11 7.12 -13.75
CA ASN A 157 -0.36 6.94 -12.36
C ASN A 157 -1.56 7.83 -12.04
N THR A 158 -1.50 9.09 -12.43
CA THR A 158 -2.60 10.05 -12.25
C THR A 158 -3.86 9.61 -13.00
N GLY A 159 -3.71 9.13 -14.24
CA GLY A 159 -4.82 8.58 -15.02
C GLY A 159 -5.43 7.33 -14.41
N LEU A 160 -4.61 6.40 -13.91
CA LEU A 160 -5.08 5.20 -13.19
C LEU A 160 -5.80 5.56 -11.89
N TYR A 161 -5.33 6.59 -11.18
CA TYR A 161 -5.98 7.09 -9.98
C TYR A 161 -7.34 7.77 -10.30
N ALA A 162 -7.40 8.57 -11.36
CA ALA A 162 -8.65 9.14 -11.86
C ALA A 162 -9.65 8.04 -12.29
N LEU A 163 -9.18 7.01 -12.99
CA LEU A 163 -10.00 5.85 -13.36
C LEU A 163 -10.51 5.10 -12.13
N THR A 164 -9.68 5.00 -11.08
CA THR A 164 -10.12 4.46 -9.78
C THR A 164 -11.29 5.28 -9.22
N GLY A 165 -11.19 6.61 -9.24
CA GLY A 165 -12.29 7.52 -8.85
C GLY A 165 -13.59 7.29 -9.62
N LEU A 166 -13.49 7.07 -10.94
CA LEU A 166 -14.63 6.73 -11.78
C LEU A 166 -15.26 5.39 -11.35
N VAL A 167 -14.47 4.33 -11.23
CA VAL A 167 -14.95 2.98 -10.92
C VAL A 167 -15.57 2.93 -9.52
N ILE A 168 -14.93 3.51 -8.51
CA ILE A 168 -15.50 3.55 -7.15
C ILE A 168 -16.78 4.39 -7.12
N GLY A 169 -16.87 5.49 -7.87
CA GLY A 169 -18.08 6.30 -7.94
C GLY A 169 -19.28 5.51 -8.49
N VAL A 170 -19.05 4.66 -9.49
CA VAL A 170 -20.07 3.74 -10.03
C VAL A 170 -20.40 2.67 -9.00
N LEU A 171 -19.40 2.05 -8.38
CA LEU A 171 -19.57 0.99 -7.38
C LEU A 171 -20.36 1.45 -6.15
N LEU A 172 -20.02 2.62 -5.61
CA LEU A 172 -20.70 3.21 -4.45
C LEU A 172 -22.17 3.48 -4.76
N GLN A 173 -22.50 3.98 -5.95
CA GLN A 173 -23.89 4.13 -6.37
C GLN A 173 -24.60 2.79 -6.51
N LYS A 174 -23.94 1.77 -7.08
CA LYS A 174 -24.50 0.41 -7.12
C LYS A 174 -24.77 -0.15 -5.73
N TRP A 175 -23.99 0.20 -4.72
CA TRP A 175 -24.24 -0.25 -3.35
C TRP A 175 -25.29 0.56 -2.58
N LEU A 176 -25.37 1.87 -2.82
CA LEU A 176 -26.14 2.77 -1.96
C LEU A 176 -27.45 3.28 -2.59
N VAL A 177 -27.51 3.41 -3.93
CA VAL A 177 -28.68 3.98 -4.60
C VAL A 177 -29.83 3.00 -4.63
N SER A 178 -30.98 3.45 -4.13
CA SER A 178 -32.22 2.68 -4.14
C SER A 178 -32.64 2.28 -5.57
N PRO A 179 -33.08 1.02 -5.80
CA PRO A 179 -33.50 0.53 -7.13
C PRO A 179 -34.61 1.37 -7.77
N LYS A 180 -34.75 1.27 -9.11
CA LYS A 180 -35.80 2.01 -9.84
C LYS A 180 -37.22 1.60 -9.43
N SER A 181 -37.44 0.31 -9.16
CA SER A 181 -38.71 -0.32 -8.78
C SER A 181 -39.19 0.11 -7.38
N SER A 182 -38.28 0.54 -6.51
CA SER A 182 -38.66 1.01 -5.18
C SER A 182 -39.52 2.28 -5.25
N ASN A 183 -40.64 2.30 -4.51
CA ASN A 183 -41.54 3.46 -4.31
C ASN A 183 -40.89 4.53 -3.41
N VAL A 184 -39.64 4.86 -3.70
CA VAL A 184 -38.83 5.83 -2.97
C VAL A 184 -38.93 7.17 -3.68
N ASN A 185 -39.16 8.23 -2.90
CA ASN A 185 -39.28 9.58 -3.45
C ASN A 185 -37.96 10.05 -4.12
N SER A 186 -38.09 11.03 -5.02
CA SER A 186 -36.96 11.60 -5.76
C SER A 186 -35.86 12.16 -4.83
N SER A 187 -36.26 12.78 -3.72
CA SER A 187 -35.35 13.34 -2.69
C SER A 187 -34.45 12.29 -2.06
N LYS A 188 -34.97 11.10 -1.72
CA LYS A 188 -34.18 10.01 -1.15
C LYS A 188 -33.18 9.43 -2.16
N ARG A 189 -33.56 9.33 -3.44
CA ARG A 189 -32.61 8.91 -4.49
C ARG A 189 -31.48 9.93 -4.67
N GLN A 190 -31.79 11.23 -4.63
CA GLN A 190 -30.77 12.28 -4.63
C GLN A 190 -29.84 12.20 -3.41
N SER A 191 -30.40 11.92 -2.23
CA SER A 191 -29.62 11.67 -1.01
C SER A 191 -28.67 10.47 -1.17
N ASP A 192 -29.14 9.34 -1.70
CA ASP A 192 -28.28 8.17 -1.89
C ASP A 192 -27.12 8.46 -2.87
N VAL A 193 -27.39 9.17 -3.96
CA VAL A 193 -26.36 9.61 -4.93
C VAL A 193 -25.37 10.56 -4.27
N LEU A 194 -25.85 11.52 -3.47
CA LEU A 194 -25.00 12.44 -2.73
C LEU A 194 -24.12 11.70 -1.71
N MET A 195 -24.66 10.75 -0.95
CA MET A 195 -23.88 9.98 0.02
C MET A 195 -22.78 9.16 -0.68
N ALA A 196 -23.10 8.50 -1.80
CA ALA A 196 -22.12 7.79 -2.62
C ALA A 196 -21.01 8.73 -3.13
N PHE A 197 -21.38 9.92 -3.59
CA PHE A 197 -20.42 10.94 -4.02
C PHE A 197 -19.51 11.39 -2.88
N LEU A 198 -20.08 11.74 -1.71
CA LEU A 198 -19.33 12.25 -0.56
C LEU A 198 -18.35 11.21 0.01
N ILE A 199 -18.73 9.93 0.04
CA ILE A 199 -17.84 8.83 0.44
C ILE A 199 -16.66 8.74 -0.54
N GLY A 200 -16.95 8.74 -1.84
CA GLY A 200 -15.92 8.75 -2.87
C GLY A 200 -15.02 9.99 -2.80
N LEU A 201 -15.58 11.15 -2.46
CA LEU A 201 -14.84 12.42 -2.41
C LEU A 201 -13.84 12.45 -1.26
N ILE A 202 -14.23 11.96 -0.06
CA ILE A 202 -13.28 11.81 1.05
C ILE A 202 -12.13 10.88 0.64
N PHE A 203 -12.43 9.75 -0.01
CA PHE A 203 -11.40 8.85 -0.50
C PHE A 203 -10.49 9.54 -1.52
N MET A 204 -11.03 10.14 -2.58
CA MET A 204 -10.22 10.74 -3.64
C MET A 204 -9.38 11.93 -3.17
N ALA A 205 -9.85 12.70 -2.18
CA ALA A 205 -9.14 13.86 -1.67
C ALA A 205 -8.08 13.51 -0.60
N HIS A 206 -8.09 12.31 -0.02
CA HIS A 206 -7.32 11.99 1.18
C HIS A 206 -5.79 12.09 0.98
N PRO A 207 -5.06 12.90 1.77
CA PRO A 207 -3.62 13.15 1.62
C PRO A 207 -2.71 11.92 1.71
N ILE A 208 -3.13 10.91 2.47
CA ILE A 208 -2.40 9.64 2.64
C ILE A 208 -2.14 8.92 1.30
N HIS A 209 -2.93 9.22 0.27
CA HIS A 209 -2.79 8.63 -1.06
C HIS A 209 -1.56 9.17 -1.81
N THR A 210 -0.94 10.24 -1.32
CA THR A 210 0.24 10.85 -1.97
C THR A 210 1.42 9.88 -2.07
N GLU A 211 1.70 9.08 -1.04
CA GLU A 211 2.78 8.05 -1.07
C GLU A 211 2.56 7.02 -2.19
N ILE A 212 1.33 6.87 -2.70
CA ILE A 212 0.97 5.85 -3.68
C ILE A 212 0.85 6.43 -5.08
N VAL A 213 0.30 7.64 -5.21
CA VAL A 213 0.05 8.24 -6.52
C VAL A 213 1.25 9.01 -7.02
N ALA A 214 1.92 9.78 -6.15
CA ALA A 214 3.11 10.56 -6.51
C ALA A 214 4.41 9.74 -6.51
N ASN A 215 4.41 8.56 -5.87
CA ASN A 215 5.46 7.55 -6.04
C ASN A 215 5.09 6.66 -7.23
N ILE A 216 5.90 6.64 -8.30
CA ILE A 216 5.52 5.89 -9.50
C ILE A 216 5.39 4.39 -9.18
N LYS A 217 6.29 3.85 -8.37
CA LYS A 217 6.30 2.47 -7.88
C LYS A 217 5.04 2.11 -7.10
N GLY A 218 4.33 3.09 -6.52
CA GLY A 218 3.04 2.92 -5.87
C GLY A 218 1.91 2.45 -6.81
N ARG A 219 2.16 2.39 -8.12
CA ARG A 219 1.23 1.84 -9.11
C ARG A 219 0.73 0.44 -8.79
N ASP A 220 1.52 -0.38 -8.10
CA ASP A 220 1.07 -1.70 -7.64
C ASP A 220 -0.16 -1.62 -6.72
N GLU A 221 -0.23 -0.60 -5.85
CA GLU A 221 -1.39 -0.30 -5.00
C GLU A 221 -2.57 0.25 -5.80
N VAL A 222 -2.31 1.20 -6.71
CA VAL A 222 -3.36 1.82 -7.53
C VAL A 222 -4.05 0.76 -8.40
N LEU A 223 -3.28 -0.06 -9.11
CA LEU A 223 -3.80 -1.15 -9.94
C LEU A 223 -4.50 -2.21 -9.09
N SER A 224 -3.91 -2.62 -7.96
CA SER A 224 -4.54 -3.58 -7.05
C SER A 224 -5.94 -3.11 -6.63
N PHE A 225 -6.07 -1.87 -6.15
CA PHE A 225 -7.35 -1.35 -5.68
C PHE A 225 -8.34 -1.08 -6.81
N LEU A 226 -7.87 -0.61 -7.98
CA LEU A 226 -8.68 -0.46 -9.19
C LEU A 226 -9.30 -1.81 -9.59
N PHE A 227 -8.49 -2.87 -9.66
CA PHE A 227 -8.96 -4.20 -10.04
C PHE A 227 -9.83 -4.86 -8.96
N ILE A 228 -9.60 -4.61 -7.67
CA ILE A 228 -10.54 -4.98 -6.61
C ILE A 228 -11.89 -4.27 -6.84
N SER A 229 -11.88 -2.98 -7.16
CA SER A 229 -13.10 -2.21 -7.40
C SER A 229 -13.86 -2.69 -8.63
N LEU A 230 -13.15 -2.99 -9.72
CA LEU A 230 -13.72 -3.59 -10.94
C LEU A 230 -14.29 -4.99 -10.67
N MET A 231 -13.59 -5.81 -9.88
CA MET A 231 -14.06 -7.13 -9.47
C MET A 231 -15.37 -7.03 -8.67
N LEU A 232 -15.43 -6.13 -7.68
CA LEU A 232 -16.64 -5.92 -6.88
C LEU A 232 -17.79 -5.41 -7.75
N LEU A 233 -17.51 -4.49 -8.68
CA LEU A 233 -18.50 -3.95 -9.61
C LEU A 233 -19.04 -5.04 -10.55
N ALA A 234 -18.16 -5.82 -11.19
CA ALA A 234 -18.54 -6.92 -12.06
C ALA A 234 -19.34 -7.99 -11.31
N HIS A 235 -18.89 -8.38 -10.10
CA HIS A 235 -19.64 -9.31 -9.27
C HIS A 235 -21.03 -8.75 -8.89
N PHE A 236 -21.15 -7.46 -8.57
CA PHE A 236 -22.45 -6.85 -8.31
C PHE A 236 -23.35 -6.84 -9.55
N ARG A 237 -22.79 -6.63 -10.75
CA ARG A 237 -23.52 -6.75 -12.03
C ARG A 237 -23.99 -8.17 -12.30
N TYR A 238 -23.24 -9.19 -11.90
CA TYR A 238 -23.71 -10.57 -11.91
C TYR A 238 -24.95 -10.74 -11.01
N LEU A 239 -24.96 -10.16 -9.81
CA LEU A 239 -26.13 -10.24 -8.93
C LEU A 239 -27.37 -9.58 -9.57
N GLU A 240 -27.21 -8.50 -10.34
CA GLU A 240 -28.30 -7.81 -11.03
C GLU A 240 -28.80 -8.53 -12.30
N THR A 241 -27.95 -9.30 -12.98
CA THR A 241 -28.23 -9.81 -14.35
C THR A 241 -28.23 -11.32 -14.46
N LYS A 242 -27.59 -12.02 -13.52
CA LYS A 242 -27.33 -13.47 -13.53
C LYS A 242 -26.50 -13.96 -14.74
N GLN A 243 -25.87 -13.05 -15.48
CA GLN A 243 -25.03 -13.41 -16.63
C GLN A 243 -23.63 -13.81 -16.16
N TRP A 244 -23.23 -15.05 -16.43
CA TRP A 244 -21.94 -15.61 -16.00
C TRP A 244 -20.71 -14.89 -16.54
N GLY A 245 -20.83 -14.17 -17.66
CA GLY A 245 -19.75 -13.33 -18.18
C GLY A 245 -19.22 -12.32 -17.15
N TRP A 246 -20.09 -11.83 -16.25
CA TRP A 246 -19.69 -10.93 -15.17
C TRP A 246 -18.88 -11.61 -14.06
N ILE A 247 -19.10 -12.91 -13.79
CA ILE A 247 -18.24 -13.69 -12.88
C ILE A 247 -16.86 -13.89 -13.51
N VAL A 248 -16.79 -14.17 -14.81
CA VAL A 248 -15.51 -14.27 -15.54
C VAL A 248 -14.76 -12.95 -15.49
N ALA A 249 -15.43 -11.82 -15.78
CA ALA A 249 -14.83 -10.50 -15.68
C ALA A 249 -14.35 -10.16 -14.25
N ALA A 250 -15.12 -10.55 -13.23
CA ALA A 250 -14.72 -10.39 -11.83
C ALA A 250 -13.51 -11.27 -11.47
N GLY A 251 -13.45 -12.50 -11.98
CA GLY A 251 -12.31 -13.42 -11.80
C GLY A 251 -11.03 -12.92 -12.47
N ILE A 252 -11.13 -12.41 -13.71
CA ILE A 252 -10.00 -11.77 -14.41
C ILE A 252 -9.51 -10.56 -13.62
N SER A 253 -10.43 -9.71 -13.17
CA SER A 253 -10.10 -8.53 -12.37
C SER A 253 -9.41 -8.94 -11.06
N LEU A 254 -9.90 -9.96 -10.35
CA LEU A 254 -9.25 -10.47 -9.13
C LEU A 254 -7.83 -10.97 -9.41
N TYR A 255 -7.63 -11.71 -10.51
CA TYR A 255 -6.32 -12.22 -10.89
C TYR A 255 -5.33 -11.09 -11.21
N LEU A 256 -5.78 -10.05 -11.93
CA LEU A 256 -4.97 -8.85 -12.20
C LEU A 256 -4.67 -8.06 -10.90
N ALA A 257 -5.60 -8.01 -9.95
CA ALA A 257 -5.35 -7.44 -8.63
C ALA A 257 -4.22 -8.21 -7.90
N PHE A 258 -4.23 -9.54 -7.95
CA PHE A 258 -3.16 -10.37 -7.38
C PHE A 258 -1.81 -10.17 -8.06
N LEU A 259 -1.78 -10.11 -9.41
CA LEU A 259 -0.55 -9.83 -10.16
C LEU A 259 -0.01 -8.41 -9.89
N SER A 260 -0.86 -7.48 -9.46
CA SER A 260 -0.44 -6.15 -8.99
C SER A 260 0.13 -6.26 -7.57
N LYS A 261 -0.62 -6.88 -6.65
CA LYS A 261 -0.20 -7.05 -5.26
C LYS A 261 -0.90 -8.21 -4.57
N GLU A 262 -0.14 -9.02 -3.84
CA GLU A 262 -0.65 -10.21 -3.15
C GLU A 262 -1.58 -9.88 -1.98
N SER A 263 -1.41 -8.70 -1.37
CA SER A 263 -2.31 -8.21 -0.31
C SER A 263 -3.74 -7.99 -0.79
N SER A 264 -4.00 -8.04 -2.10
CA SER A 264 -5.34 -8.07 -2.68
C SER A 264 -6.19 -9.26 -2.21
N ILE A 265 -5.61 -10.24 -1.50
CA ILE A 265 -6.33 -11.35 -0.86
C ILE A 265 -7.46 -10.88 0.06
N VAL A 266 -7.36 -9.66 0.60
CA VAL A 266 -8.44 -9.01 1.38
C VAL A 266 -9.77 -8.94 0.63
N SER A 267 -9.74 -8.90 -0.70
CA SER A 267 -10.92 -8.87 -1.56
C SER A 267 -11.83 -10.10 -1.39
N LEU A 268 -11.28 -11.25 -0.98
CA LEU A 268 -12.07 -12.46 -0.68
C LEU A 268 -13.02 -12.26 0.52
N GLY A 269 -12.69 -11.34 1.44
CA GLY A 269 -13.60 -10.90 2.50
C GLY A 269 -14.64 -9.87 2.00
N LEU A 270 -14.28 -9.06 1.01
CA LEU A 270 -15.16 -8.00 0.48
C LEU A 270 -16.31 -8.55 -0.39
N ILE A 271 -16.11 -9.65 -1.10
CA ILE A 271 -17.14 -10.32 -1.93
C ILE A 271 -18.37 -10.79 -1.11
N PRO A 272 -18.22 -11.56 -0.02
CA PRO A 272 -19.36 -11.92 0.81
C PRO A 272 -19.92 -10.69 1.55
N ALA A 273 -19.10 -9.71 1.92
CA ALA A 273 -19.57 -8.50 2.56
C ALA A 273 -20.53 -7.69 1.66
N GLN A 274 -20.20 -7.48 0.37
CA GLN A 274 -21.13 -6.77 -0.52
C GLN A 274 -22.47 -7.49 -0.68
N GLN A 275 -22.48 -8.82 -0.66
CA GLN A 275 -23.71 -9.61 -0.74
C GLN A 275 -24.56 -9.49 0.53
N TYR A 276 -23.91 -9.58 1.68
CA TYR A 276 -24.58 -9.51 2.98
C TYR A 276 -25.19 -8.13 3.25
N TRP A 277 -24.44 -7.05 3.00
CA TRP A 277 -24.90 -5.68 3.27
C TRP A 277 -25.82 -5.13 2.19
N PHE A 278 -25.43 -5.22 0.92
CA PHE A 278 -26.09 -4.48 -0.16
C PHE A 278 -27.06 -5.33 -0.96
N ALA A 279 -26.76 -6.62 -1.19
CA ALA A 279 -27.71 -7.57 -1.79
C ALA A 279 -28.63 -8.25 -0.75
N ARG A 280 -28.48 -7.89 0.54
CA ARG A 280 -29.28 -8.37 1.68
C ARG A 280 -29.33 -9.90 1.84
N ARG A 281 -28.38 -10.63 1.27
CA ARG A 281 -28.25 -12.10 1.38
C ARG A 281 -27.88 -12.51 2.80
N ASN A 282 -28.18 -13.75 3.19
CA ASN A 282 -27.69 -14.26 4.47
C ASN A 282 -26.19 -14.63 4.38
N ILE A 283 -25.58 -14.94 5.53
CA ILE A 283 -24.12 -15.19 5.62
C ILE A 283 -23.74 -16.42 4.80
N ILE A 284 -24.51 -17.51 4.91
CA ILE A 284 -24.23 -18.76 4.21
C ILE A 284 -24.24 -18.57 2.70
N GLN A 285 -25.26 -17.89 2.15
CA GLN A 285 -25.36 -17.56 0.73
C GLN A 285 -24.21 -16.67 0.26
N SER A 286 -23.84 -15.69 1.09
CA SER A 286 -22.77 -14.75 0.77
C SER A 286 -21.42 -15.47 0.68
N LEU A 287 -21.16 -16.42 1.60
CA LEU A 287 -19.98 -17.28 1.58
C LEU A 287 -20.01 -18.29 0.43
N ALA A 288 -21.17 -18.86 0.10
CA ALA A 288 -21.31 -19.78 -1.02
C ALA A 288 -20.92 -19.11 -2.36
N GLY A 289 -21.20 -17.82 -2.54
CA GLY A 289 -20.79 -17.06 -3.73
C GLY A 289 -19.27 -16.87 -3.90
N LEU A 290 -18.45 -17.28 -2.94
CA LEU A 290 -17.00 -17.08 -2.97
C LEU A 290 -16.25 -18.12 -3.82
N TRP A 291 -16.84 -19.29 -4.07
CA TRP A 291 -16.12 -20.44 -4.65
C TRP A 291 -15.37 -20.16 -5.97
N PRO A 292 -15.90 -19.38 -6.95
CA PRO A 292 -15.17 -19.12 -8.19
C PRO A 292 -13.88 -18.34 -7.93
N PHE A 293 -13.91 -17.47 -6.92
CA PHE A 293 -12.80 -16.59 -6.55
C PHE A 293 -11.74 -17.32 -5.71
N LEU A 294 -12.12 -18.35 -4.97
CA LEU A 294 -11.17 -19.24 -4.30
C LEU A 294 -10.31 -20.00 -5.31
N ILE A 295 -10.89 -20.42 -6.43
CA ILE A 295 -10.14 -21.05 -7.53
C ILE A 295 -9.13 -20.07 -8.12
N VAL A 296 -9.55 -18.84 -8.41
CA VAL A 296 -8.64 -17.79 -8.92
C VAL A 296 -7.49 -17.52 -7.94
N ALA A 297 -7.78 -17.42 -6.65
CA ALA A 297 -6.75 -17.23 -5.63
C ALA A 297 -5.78 -18.43 -5.57
N ALA A 298 -6.30 -19.67 -5.59
CA ALA A 298 -5.49 -20.88 -5.60
C ALA A 298 -4.58 -20.94 -6.85
N LEU A 299 -5.11 -20.58 -8.03
CA LEU A 299 -4.34 -20.51 -9.27
C LEU A 299 -3.20 -19.48 -9.19
N PHE A 300 -3.46 -18.28 -8.66
CA PHE A 300 -2.42 -17.28 -8.49
C PHE A 300 -1.32 -17.73 -7.53
N PHE A 301 -1.68 -18.26 -6.36
CA PHE A 301 -0.67 -18.71 -5.40
C PHE A 301 0.09 -19.95 -5.89
N TYR A 302 -0.55 -20.83 -6.66
CA TYR A 302 0.13 -21.91 -7.37
C TYR A 302 1.15 -21.37 -8.37
N GLN A 303 0.75 -20.44 -9.23
CA GLN A 303 1.67 -19.78 -10.17
C GLN A 303 2.84 -19.11 -9.45
N LYS A 304 2.57 -18.32 -8.39
CA LYS A 304 3.61 -17.70 -7.58
C LYS A 304 4.64 -18.73 -7.12
N LYS A 305 4.18 -19.82 -6.52
CA LYS A 305 5.06 -20.90 -6.07
C LYS A 305 5.87 -21.53 -7.20
N VAL A 306 5.27 -21.72 -8.37
CA VAL A 306 5.96 -22.28 -9.55
C VAL A 306 7.01 -21.31 -10.09
N MET A 307 6.71 -20.02 -10.16
CA MET A 307 7.58 -19.02 -10.78
C MET A 307 8.76 -18.61 -9.91
N ILE A 308 8.54 -18.42 -8.59
CA ILE A 308 9.58 -17.91 -7.68
C ILE A 308 10.02 -18.92 -6.62
N GLY A 309 9.49 -20.15 -6.65
CA GLY A 309 9.86 -21.23 -5.73
C GLY A 309 9.33 -21.10 -4.29
N THR A 310 8.74 -19.96 -3.91
CA THR A 310 8.24 -19.72 -2.56
C THR A 310 6.92 -18.93 -2.52
N LEU A 311 6.14 -19.12 -1.45
CA LEU A 311 4.95 -18.32 -1.15
C LEU A 311 5.26 -17.11 -0.25
N SER A 312 6.40 -17.13 0.45
CA SER A 312 6.82 -16.08 1.38
C SER A 312 8.34 -16.02 1.46
N GLY A 313 8.91 -14.82 1.49
CA GLY A 313 10.31 -14.61 1.85
C GLY A 313 10.50 -14.37 3.34
N THR A 314 11.70 -14.66 3.83
CA THR A 314 12.21 -14.26 5.14
C THR A 314 13.04 -12.99 4.98
N PRO A 315 12.48 -11.80 5.31
CA PRO A 315 13.25 -10.57 5.19
C PRO A 315 14.45 -10.62 6.15
N PRO A 316 15.59 -10.03 5.77
CA PRO A 316 16.68 -9.84 6.71
C PRO A 316 16.18 -8.98 7.87
N VAL A 317 16.55 -9.37 9.09
CA VAL A 317 16.22 -8.59 10.28
C VAL A 317 17.34 -7.58 10.47
N ASP A 318 17.10 -6.33 10.09
CA ASP A 318 17.98 -5.20 10.39
C ASP A 318 17.27 -4.22 11.35
N TRP A 319 18.07 -3.54 12.17
CA TRP A 319 17.57 -2.58 13.18
C TRP A 319 16.83 -1.40 12.57
N ALA A 320 17.19 -1.01 11.36
CA ALA A 320 16.62 0.18 10.76
C ALA A 320 15.17 -0.06 10.30
N ASN A 321 14.88 -1.24 9.73
CA ASN A 321 13.58 -1.58 9.16
C ASN A 321 12.71 -2.47 10.07
N TYR A 322 13.31 -3.18 11.03
CA TYR A 322 12.60 -4.10 11.92
C TYR A 322 12.94 -3.91 13.43
N PRO A 323 12.99 -2.68 13.95
CA PRO A 323 13.43 -2.42 15.32
C PRO A 323 12.58 -3.16 16.37
N TYR A 324 11.28 -3.25 16.17
CA TYR A 324 10.35 -3.87 17.13
C TYR A 324 10.47 -5.38 17.18
N ALA A 325 10.94 -6.00 16.09
CA ALA A 325 11.23 -7.44 16.09
C ALA A 325 12.40 -7.76 17.02
N ILE A 326 13.41 -6.90 16.99
CA ILE A 326 14.64 -7.08 17.74
C ILE A 326 14.42 -6.75 19.22
N GLU A 327 13.65 -5.69 19.51
CA GLU A 327 13.22 -5.36 20.87
C GLU A 327 12.13 -6.29 21.43
N LYS A 328 11.52 -7.14 20.59
CA LYS A 328 10.39 -8.03 20.94
C LYS A 328 9.16 -7.27 21.46
N THR A 329 8.85 -6.13 20.85
CA THR A 329 7.74 -5.23 21.25
C THR A 329 6.61 -5.15 20.21
N GLN A 330 6.63 -6.00 19.18
CA GLN A 330 5.73 -5.92 18.01
C GLN A 330 4.25 -5.82 18.39
N GLY A 331 3.80 -6.61 19.38
CA GLY A 331 2.40 -6.61 19.83
C GLY A 331 1.97 -5.27 20.42
N ALA A 332 2.71 -4.77 21.41
CA ALA A 332 2.42 -3.47 22.03
C ALA A 332 2.54 -2.32 21.01
N THR A 333 3.59 -2.34 20.19
CA THR A 333 3.81 -1.35 19.13
C THR A 333 2.67 -1.35 18.09
N THR A 334 2.09 -2.51 17.76
CA THR A 334 0.95 -2.59 16.83
C THR A 334 -0.26 -1.79 17.34
N PHE A 335 -0.57 -1.86 18.65
CA PHE A 335 -1.65 -1.06 19.23
C PHE A 335 -1.32 0.43 19.27
N LYS A 336 -0.07 0.79 19.58
CA LYS A 336 0.40 2.17 19.46
C LYS A 336 0.22 2.68 18.03
N PHE A 337 0.63 1.91 17.02
CA PHE A 337 0.48 2.27 15.61
C PHE A 337 -0.97 2.38 15.17
N LEU A 338 -1.89 1.60 15.74
CA LEU A 338 -3.32 1.80 15.49
C LEU A 338 -3.74 3.24 15.83
N MET A 339 -3.25 3.83 16.93
CA MET A 339 -3.55 5.22 17.26
C MET A 339 -2.97 6.20 16.23
N TYR A 340 -1.76 5.95 15.73
CA TYR A 340 -1.19 6.75 14.64
C TYR A 340 -2.01 6.63 13.35
N TYR A 341 -2.47 5.45 12.99
CA TYR A 341 -3.33 5.26 11.82
C TYR A 341 -4.69 5.94 11.98
N LEU A 342 -5.32 5.85 13.16
CA LEU A 342 -6.57 6.57 13.45
C LEU A 342 -6.37 8.08 13.39
N LYS A 343 -5.25 8.59 13.91
CA LYS A 343 -4.87 10.00 13.77
C LYS A 343 -4.75 10.37 12.29
N LEU A 344 -4.00 9.59 11.48
CA LEU A 344 -3.76 9.90 10.08
C LEU A 344 -5.01 9.84 9.19
N LEU A 345 -6.03 9.06 9.57
CA LEU A 345 -7.33 9.06 8.88
C LEU A 345 -8.13 10.36 9.08
N VAL A 346 -8.04 10.96 10.27
CA VAL A 346 -8.79 12.18 10.63
C VAL A 346 -7.98 13.44 10.36
N LEU A 347 -6.68 13.40 10.64
CA LEU A 347 -5.73 14.49 10.51
C LEU A 347 -4.41 13.94 9.95
N PRO A 348 -4.26 13.86 8.61
CA PRO A 348 -3.07 13.34 7.93
C PRO A 348 -1.89 14.32 8.00
N HIS A 349 -1.36 14.54 9.21
CA HIS A 349 -0.20 15.39 9.47
C HIS A 349 0.57 15.00 10.76
N PRO A 350 1.92 14.98 10.75
CA PRO A 350 2.77 15.08 9.56
C PRO A 350 2.68 13.82 8.69
N LEU A 351 3.11 13.94 7.43
CA LEU A 351 3.27 12.80 6.53
C LEU A 351 4.76 12.64 6.22
N VAL A 352 5.30 11.44 6.39
CA VAL A 352 6.72 11.11 6.26
C VAL A 352 6.84 9.89 5.35
N TYR A 353 7.80 9.92 4.41
CA TYR A 353 7.97 8.80 3.48
C TYR A 353 8.55 7.54 4.15
N ASP A 354 9.25 7.74 5.27
CA ASP A 354 9.97 6.70 5.98
C ASP A 354 9.92 6.96 7.50
N TYR A 355 9.43 5.98 8.24
CA TYR A 355 9.37 5.98 9.71
C TYR A 355 10.50 5.11 10.30
N SER A 356 11.53 4.84 9.51
CA SER A 356 12.61 3.93 9.86
C SER A 356 13.51 4.52 10.91
N TYR A 357 14.07 3.58 11.64
CA TYR A 357 14.62 3.65 12.96
C TYR A 357 14.03 4.69 13.92
N ASN A 358 13.25 4.19 14.88
CA ASN A 358 12.84 4.87 16.11
C ASN A 358 12.19 6.26 15.96
N VAL A 359 11.65 6.60 14.78
CA VAL A 359 10.78 7.78 14.58
C VAL A 359 9.56 7.67 15.48
N ILE A 360 8.98 6.47 15.56
CA ILE A 360 7.98 6.14 16.57
C ILE A 360 8.63 5.13 17.54
N PRO A 361 8.86 5.50 18.80
CA PRO A 361 9.47 4.58 19.75
C PRO A 361 8.61 3.34 20.02
N SER A 362 9.27 2.21 20.28
CA SER A 362 8.63 0.95 20.64
C SER A 362 7.57 1.11 21.72
N GLY A 363 6.42 0.46 21.52
CA GLY A 363 5.39 0.36 22.53
C GLY A 363 5.85 -0.52 23.70
N ARG A 364 5.66 -0.06 24.94
CA ARG A 364 5.91 -0.83 26.16
C ARG A 364 4.71 -0.73 27.09
N GLY A 365 4.65 -1.55 28.15
CA GLY A 365 3.50 -1.63 29.06
C GLY A 365 3.16 -0.32 29.79
N GLY A 366 4.11 0.60 29.95
CA GLY A 366 3.87 1.94 30.52
C GLY A 366 3.43 3.00 29.52
N ASP A 367 3.37 2.69 28.22
CA ASP A 367 3.02 3.65 27.18
C ASP A 367 1.49 3.80 27.08
N ILE A 368 0.98 4.99 27.39
CA ILE A 368 -0.45 5.29 27.35
C ILE A 368 -1.05 5.11 25.95
N LEU A 369 -0.28 5.34 24.88
CA LEU A 369 -0.75 5.16 23.50
C LEU A 369 -0.98 3.68 23.16
N VAL A 370 -0.24 2.76 23.80
CA VAL A 370 -0.47 1.32 23.65
C VAL A 370 -1.84 0.96 24.23
N TRP A 371 -2.14 1.41 25.45
CA TRP A 371 -3.41 1.14 26.11
C TRP A 371 -4.59 1.83 25.42
N LEU A 372 -4.44 3.08 25.00
CA LEU A 372 -5.45 3.78 24.19
C LEU A 372 -5.69 3.04 22.87
N GLY A 373 -4.63 2.55 22.22
CA GLY A 373 -4.72 1.73 21.02
C GLY A 373 -5.47 0.42 21.26
N PHE A 374 -5.14 -0.28 22.34
CA PHE A 374 -5.78 -1.53 22.71
C PHE A 374 -7.27 -1.34 23.03
N LEU A 375 -7.62 -0.34 23.85
CA LEU A 375 -9.01 -0.03 24.18
C LEU A 375 -9.81 0.45 22.95
N SER A 376 -9.19 1.28 22.10
CA SER A 376 -9.79 1.70 20.83
C SER A 376 -10.03 0.51 19.90
N PHE A 377 -9.09 -0.43 19.83
CA PHE A 377 -9.25 -1.66 19.07
C PHE A 377 -10.47 -2.46 19.56
N LEU A 378 -10.59 -2.71 20.87
CA LEU A 378 -11.74 -3.43 21.44
C LEU A 378 -13.06 -2.72 21.16
N ALA A 379 -13.10 -1.39 21.33
CA ALA A 379 -14.29 -0.59 21.06
C ALA A 379 -14.69 -0.66 19.57
N LEU A 380 -13.73 -0.52 18.66
CA LEU A 380 -13.97 -0.57 17.21
C LEU A 380 -14.39 -1.98 16.75
N VAL A 381 -13.83 -3.05 17.32
CA VAL A 381 -14.24 -4.43 17.05
C VAL A 381 -15.68 -4.68 17.54
N TRP A 382 -16.01 -4.23 18.76
CA TRP A 382 -17.36 -4.34 19.29
C TRP A 382 -18.37 -3.56 18.44
N LEU A 383 -18.01 -2.34 18.03
CA LEU A 383 -18.81 -1.55 17.09
C LEU A 383 -18.97 -2.29 15.76
N ALA A 384 -17.88 -2.75 15.14
CA ALA A 384 -17.92 -3.49 13.89
C ALA A 384 -18.86 -4.71 13.98
N TRP A 385 -18.81 -5.47 15.07
CA TRP A 385 -19.70 -6.59 15.35
C TRP A 385 -21.18 -6.17 15.44
N LYS A 386 -21.48 -5.13 16.24
CA LYS A 386 -22.84 -4.59 16.35
C LYS A 386 -23.37 -4.08 15.00
N GLY A 387 -22.50 -3.42 14.24
CA GLY A 387 -22.80 -2.88 12.93
C GLY A 387 -22.99 -3.97 11.86
N PHE A 388 -22.24 -5.07 11.97
CA PHE A 388 -22.37 -6.29 11.17
C PHE A 388 -23.75 -6.91 11.37
N ILE A 389 -24.12 -7.25 12.61
CA ILE A 389 -25.42 -7.88 12.91
C ILE A 389 -26.59 -7.02 12.40
N LYS A 390 -26.49 -5.69 12.61
CA LYS A 390 -27.54 -4.75 12.20
C LYS A 390 -27.47 -4.33 10.73
N ARG A 391 -26.47 -4.79 9.96
CA ARG A 391 -26.24 -4.44 8.54
C ARG A 391 -26.21 -2.93 8.27
N THR A 392 -25.60 -2.19 9.19
CA THR A 392 -25.49 -0.72 9.11
C THR A 392 -24.35 -0.29 8.18
N LEU A 393 -24.43 0.92 7.63
CA LEU A 393 -23.38 1.47 6.76
C LEU A 393 -22.06 1.71 7.51
N TRP A 394 -22.11 2.25 8.73
CA TRP A 394 -20.92 2.40 9.57
C TRP A 394 -20.31 1.04 9.95
N GLY A 395 -21.15 0.01 10.17
CA GLY A 395 -20.69 -1.36 10.38
C GLY A 395 -19.94 -1.92 9.17
N PHE A 396 -20.42 -1.65 7.95
CA PHE A 396 -19.71 -2.00 6.72
C PHE A 396 -18.38 -1.25 6.61
N GLY A 397 -18.37 0.06 6.93
CA GLY A 397 -17.15 0.87 6.92
C GLY A 397 -16.07 0.35 7.88
N LEU A 398 -16.45 -0.02 9.11
CA LEU A 398 -15.52 -0.62 10.07
C LEU A 398 -15.05 -2.02 9.63
N TYR A 399 -15.94 -2.84 9.08
CA TYR A 399 -15.56 -4.14 8.50
C TYR A 399 -14.53 -3.95 7.38
N TRP A 400 -14.80 -3.02 6.46
CA TRP A 400 -13.90 -2.68 5.37
C TRP A 400 -12.53 -2.24 5.89
N PHE A 401 -12.51 -1.33 6.87
CA PHE A 401 -11.28 -0.85 7.51
C PHE A 401 -10.45 -2.02 8.06
N PHE A 402 -11.04 -2.90 8.89
CA PHE A 402 -10.28 -4.01 9.47
C PHE A 402 -9.80 -5.03 8.44
N VAL A 403 -10.65 -5.38 7.46
CA VAL A 403 -10.28 -6.34 6.40
C VAL A 403 -9.14 -5.80 5.56
N THR A 404 -9.19 -4.53 5.17
CA THR A 404 -8.15 -3.92 4.31
C THR A 404 -6.89 -3.52 5.07
N MET A 405 -6.98 -3.23 6.37
CA MET A 405 -5.81 -3.00 7.24
C MET A 405 -5.09 -4.27 7.68
N ALA A 406 -5.75 -5.44 7.62
CA ALA A 406 -5.20 -6.68 8.14
C ALA A 406 -3.78 -7.02 7.62
N PRO A 407 -3.46 -6.87 6.32
CA PRO A 407 -2.09 -7.11 5.84
C PRO A 407 -1.05 -6.14 6.42
N GLY A 408 -1.41 -4.86 6.56
CA GLY A 408 -0.52 -3.82 7.10
C GLY A 408 -0.25 -4.03 8.60
N LEU A 409 -1.31 -4.24 9.39
CA LEU A 409 -1.17 -4.56 10.82
C LEU A 409 -0.49 -5.91 11.04
N GLY A 410 -0.77 -6.90 10.20
CA GLY A 410 -0.11 -8.21 10.23
C GLY A 410 1.40 -8.11 9.94
N PHE A 411 1.81 -7.23 9.01
CA PHE A 411 3.22 -6.96 8.76
C PHE A 411 3.93 -6.43 10.01
N ILE A 412 3.32 -5.50 10.72
CA ILE A 412 3.88 -4.93 11.96
C ILE A 412 3.89 -6.00 13.07
N PHE A 413 2.75 -6.64 13.33
CA PHE A 413 2.59 -7.58 14.43
C PHE A 413 3.46 -8.84 14.26
N MET A 414 3.51 -9.40 13.05
CA MET A 414 4.21 -10.66 12.79
C MET A 414 5.68 -10.46 12.46
N ARG A 415 6.05 -9.34 11.81
CA ARG A 415 7.44 -9.12 11.35
C ARG A 415 8.16 -8.00 12.10
N GLY A 416 7.49 -7.22 12.94
CA GLY A 416 8.07 -6.07 13.64
C GLY A 416 8.48 -4.93 12.71
N GLY A 417 7.79 -4.81 11.57
CA GLY A 417 8.06 -3.75 10.59
C GLY A 417 7.57 -2.38 11.04
N ILE A 418 8.09 -1.35 10.36
CA ILE A 418 7.75 0.06 10.60
C ILE A 418 6.34 0.45 10.12
N LEU A 419 5.87 1.60 10.62
CA LEU A 419 4.66 2.24 10.12
C LEU A 419 4.89 2.70 8.67
N ALA A 420 3.88 2.53 7.82
CA ALA A 420 3.90 3.03 6.45
C ALA A 420 2.52 3.58 6.07
N GLU A 421 2.49 4.73 5.42
CA GLU A 421 1.24 5.46 5.12
C GLU A 421 0.41 4.70 4.08
N ARG A 422 1.08 4.09 3.09
CA ARG A 422 0.47 3.24 2.07
C ARG A 422 -0.45 2.13 2.60
N PHE A 423 -0.24 1.64 3.83
CA PHE A 423 -1.13 0.61 4.40
C PHE A 423 -2.57 1.11 4.62
N LEU A 424 -2.77 2.43 4.78
CA LEU A 424 -4.08 3.03 4.95
C LEU A 424 -4.87 3.17 3.64
N TYR A 425 -4.25 3.03 2.47
CA TYR A 425 -4.86 3.37 1.17
C TYR A 425 -6.27 2.82 0.98
N ALA A 426 -6.41 1.49 1.02
CA ALA A 426 -7.71 0.85 0.88
C ALA A 426 -8.61 1.09 2.10
N ALA A 427 -8.03 1.29 3.28
CA ALA A 427 -8.73 1.47 4.54
C ALA A 427 -9.43 2.83 4.69
N VAL A 428 -8.94 3.87 3.99
CA VAL A 428 -9.58 5.20 3.90
C VAL A 428 -11.03 5.08 3.44
N MET A 429 -11.35 4.14 2.56
CA MET A 429 -12.73 3.92 2.13
C MET A 429 -13.65 3.53 3.30
N GLY A 430 -13.16 2.67 4.22
CA GLY A 430 -13.88 2.30 5.43
C GLY A 430 -14.12 3.50 6.35
N PHE A 431 -13.10 4.34 6.53
CA PHE A 431 -13.22 5.63 7.25
C PHE A 431 -14.25 6.55 6.59
N ALA A 432 -14.24 6.70 5.26
CA ALA A 432 -15.17 7.54 4.53
C ALA A 432 -16.63 7.13 4.74
N PHE A 433 -16.93 5.82 4.75
CA PHE A 433 -18.26 5.32 5.10
C PHE A 433 -18.71 5.75 6.50
N VAL A 434 -17.83 5.61 7.50
CA VAL A 434 -18.14 5.95 8.89
C VAL A 434 -18.30 7.46 9.05
N ALA A 435 -17.40 8.25 8.46
CA ALA A 435 -17.41 9.71 8.54
C ALA A 435 -18.67 10.31 7.91
N VAL A 436 -19.00 9.94 6.67
CA VAL A 436 -20.19 10.47 5.98
C VAL A 436 -21.47 10.05 6.70
N TRP A 437 -21.57 8.80 7.15
CA TRP A 437 -22.72 8.34 7.93
C TRP A 437 -22.87 9.11 9.26
N GLY A 438 -21.76 9.30 9.98
CA GLY A 438 -21.74 10.01 11.26
C GLY A 438 -22.16 11.48 11.09
N LEU A 439 -21.59 12.17 10.10
CA LEU A 439 -21.94 13.56 9.79
C LEU A 439 -23.40 13.70 9.36
N GLN A 440 -23.91 12.76 8.55
CA GLN A 440 -25.32 12.76 8.19
C GLN A 440 -26.20 12.65 9.45
N LYS A 441 -25.90 11.72 10.36
CA LYS A 441 -26.70 11.53 11.58
C LYS A 441 -26.60 12.69 12.57
N LEU A 442 -25.47 13.39 12.62
CA LEU A 442 -25.26 14.53 13.50
C LEU A 442 -25.90 15.82 12.98
N LEU A 443 -25.80 16.08 11.67
CA LEU A 443 -26.13 17.38 11.08
C LEU A 443 -27.46 17.39 10.34
N VAL A 444 -27.95 16.24 9.88
CA VAL A 444 -29.24 16.14 9.19
C VAL A 444 -30.31 15.76 10.20
N LYS A 445 -31.13 16.73 10.61
CA LYS A 445 -32.29 16.46 11.47
C LYS A 445 -33.29 15.57 10.71
N GLU A 446 -33.63 14.42 11.30
CA GLU A 446 -34.77 13.61 10.86
C GLU A 446 -36.04 14.43 11.11
N GLN A 447 -36.81 14.71 10.06
CA GLN A 447 -38.10 15.39 10.21
C GLN A 447 -39.05 14.40 10.89
N SER A 448 -39.63 14.80 12.04
CA SER A 448 -40.67 14.02 12.68
C SER A 448 -41.88 13.93 11.75
N THR A 449 -42.58 12.80 11.82
CA THR A 449 -43.80 12.48 11.08
C THR A 449 -45.02 13.31 11.51
N SER A 450 -44.85 14.39 12.26
CA SER A 450 -45.95 15.24 12.72
C SER A 450 -46.28 16.29 11.65
N GLU A 451 -47.56 16.39 11.36
CA GLU A 451 -48.17 17.06 10.21
C GLU A 451 -47.83 18.56 10.09
N GLU A 452 -47.88 19.06 8.85
CA GLU A 452 -47.90 20.48 8.42
C GLU A 452 -46.62 21.34 8.37
N VAL A 453 -45.41 20.85 8.68
CA VAL A 453 -44.19 21.63 8.36
C VAL A 453 -43.75 21.39 6.91
N ALA A 454 -43.79 22.44 6.08
CA ALA A 454 -43.33 22.41 4.69
C ALA A 454 -41.97 21.69 4.55
N LYS A 455 -41.93 20.62 3.76
CA LYS A 455 -40.72 19.81 3.54
C LYS A 455 -39.62 20.71 2.99
N LYS A 456 -38.51 20.83 3.74
CA LYS A 456 -37.37 21.64 3.29
C LYS A 456 -36.83 21.06 1.97
N PRO A 457 -36.40 21.91 1.01
CA PRO A 457 -35.74 21.43 -0.19
C PRO A 457 -34.51 20.58 0.15
N PHE A 458 -34.27 19.53 -0.63
CA PHE A 458 -33.17 18.57 -0.44
C PHE A 458 -31.82 19.27 -0.16
N LEU A 459 -31.46 20.28 -0.95
CA LEU A 459 -30.20 21.01 -0.78
C LEU A 459 -30.11 21.72 0.57
N VAL A 460 -31.22 22.28 1.08
CA VAL A 460 -31.24 22.97 2.38
C VAL A 460 -31.07 21.98 3.53
N GLN A 461 -31.63 20.77 3.41
CA GLN A 461 -31.48 19.72 4.41
C GLN A 461 -30.04 19.21 4.53
N TYR A 462 -29.34 19.07 3.41
CA TYR A 462 -27.97 18.52 3.36
C TYR A 462 -26.86 19.59 3.33
N ALA A 463 -27.21 20.88 3.23
CA ALA A 463 -26.26 21.98 3.19
C ALA A 463 -25.18 21.93 4.29
N PRO A 464 -25.47 21.63 5.58
CA PRO A 464 -24.44 21.57 6.60
C PRO A 464 -23.41 20.46 6.37
N VAL A 465 -23.86 19.28 5.92
CA VAL A 465 -22.97 18.15 5.62
C VAL A 465 -22.11 18.47 4.40
N ILE A 466 -22.71 19.03 3.35
CA ILE A 466 -22.00 19.42 2.13
C ILE A 466 -20.96 20.49 2.44
N ALA A 467 -21.32 21.52 3.20
CA ALA A 467 -20.41 22.61 3.57
C ALA A 467 -19.22 22.11 4.38
N LEU A 468 -19.46 21.31 5.42
CA LEU A 468 -18.37 20.75 6.24
C LEU A 468 -17.47 19.83 5.42
N LEU A 469 -18.03 18.95 4.60
CA LEU A 469 -17.22 18.06 3.76
C LEU A 469 -16.48 18.81 2.65
N ALA A 470 -17.04 19.90 2.13
CA ALA A 470 -16.32 20.77 1.20
C ALA A 470 -15.08 21.39 1.86
N VAL A 471 -15.20 21.85 3.11
CA VAL A 471 -14.07 22.37 3.89
C VAL A 471 -13.03 21.26 4.15
N VAL A 472 -13.46 20.10 4.67
CA VAL A 472 -12.55 18.99 4.98
C VAL A 472 -11.83 18.51 3.71
N THR A 473 -12.57 18.27 2.62
CA THR A 473 -11.99 17.78 1.36
C THR A 473 -11.15 18.85 0.66
N GLY A 474 -11.45 20.13 0.86
CA GLY A 474 -10.59 21.25 0.45
C GLY A 474 -9.26 21.30 1.22
N LEU A 475 -9.28 21.15 2.54
CA LEU A 475 -8.07 21.07 3.38
C LEU A 475 -7.23 19.84 3.04
N TYR A 476 -7.89 18.70 2.83
CA TYR A 476 -7.27 17.47 2.35
C TYR A 476 -6.61 17.69 0.98
N SER A 477 -7.33 18.28 0.03
CA SER A 477 -6.80 18.59 -1.30
C SER A 477 -5.58 19.52 -1.24
N PHE A 478 -5.62 20.55 -0.40
CA PHE A 478 -4.47 21.42 -0.15
C PHE A 478 -3.27 20.65 0.39
N LYS A 479 -3.48 19.78 1.40
CA LYS A 479 -2.41 18.96 1.98
C LYS A 479 -1.85 17.95 0.97
N THR A 480 -2.67 17.38 0.09
CA THR A 480 -2.24 16.52 -1.01
C THR A 480 -1.32 17.27 -1.97
N VAL A 481 -1.72 18.45 -2.44
CA VAL A 481 -0.92 19.26 -3.38
C VAL A 481 0.39 19.74 -2.75
N GLU A 482 0.38 20.08 -1.46
CA GLU A 482 1.60 20.41 -0.71
C GLU A 482 2.52 19.19 -0.59
N ARG A 483 1.99 18.03 -0.16
CA ARG A 483 2.74 16.79 -0.02
C ARG A 483 3.29 16.27 -1.36
N ASN A 484 2.61 16.49 -2.48
CA ASN A 484 3.10 16.11 -3.81
C ASN A 484 4.47 16.74 -4.10
N ARG A 485 4.73 17.97 -3.63
CA ARG A 485 5.99 18.68 -3.88
C ARG A 485 7.20 17.96 -3.28
N ASP A 486 7.00 17.23 -2.20
CA ASP A 486 8.05 16.43 -1.57
C ASP A 486 8.52 15.31 -2.50
N TRP A 487 7.61 14.74 -3.29
CA TRP A 487 7.89 13.65 -4.24
C TRP A 487 8.51 14.13 -5.56
N LYS A 488 9.08 15.35 -5.61
CA LYS A 488 9.70 15.89 -6.82
C LYS A 488 10.93 15.09 -7.29
N ASN A 489 11.76 14.65 -6.35
CA ASN A 489 12.93 13.77 -6.53
C ASN A 489 13.46 13.36 -5.14
N ASN A 490 14.42 12.42 -5.10
CA ASN A 490 15.05 11.98 -3.85
C ASN A 490 15.56 13.13 -2.98
N PHE A 491 16.31 14.07 -3.55
CA PHE A 491 16.87 15.17 -2.79
C PHE A 491 15.79 15.96 -2.04
N VAL A 492 14.68 16.31 -2.68
CA VAL A 492 13.58 17.01 -2.02
C VAL A 492 12.87 16.11 -1.00
N LEU A 493 12.56 14.87 -1.38
CA LEU A 493 11.81 13.92 -0.56
C LEU A 493 12.54 13.59 0.76
N PHE A 494 13.84 13.34 0.69
CA PHE A 494 14.63 12.96 1.86
C PHE A 494 14.86 14.16 2.79
N ASN A 495 15.09 15.35 2.23
CA ASN A 495 15.26 16.56 3.04
C ASN A 495 13.94 16.98 3.71
N SER A 496 12.78 16.76 3.08
CA SER A 496 11.48 17.13 3.68
C SER A 496 11.13 16.30 4.91
N ALA A 497 11.74 15.14 5.09
CA ALA A 497 11.52 14.28 6.25
C ALA A 497 12.33 14.70 7.50
N LEU A 498 13.44 15.43 7.35
CA LEU A 498 14.33 15.79 8.46
C LEU A 498 13.62 16.45 9.67
N PRO A 499 12.67 17.39 9.48
CA PRO A 499 11.96 18.00 10.61
C PRO A 499 11.04 17.05 11.37
N TYR A 500 10.61 15.96 10.72
CA TYR A 500 9.57 15.06 11.24
C TYR A 500 10.11 13.68 11.65
N ALA A 501 11.29 13.30 11.14
CA ALA A 501 11.99 12.05 11.45
C ALA A 501 13.47 12.29 11.79
N PRO A 502 13.81 13.23 12.71
CA PRO A 502 15.21 13.55 13.02
C PRO A 502 15.94 12.36 13.67
N SER A 503 15.21 11.49 14.37
CA SER A 503 15.73 10.27 15.02
C SER A 503 15.93 9.09 14.06
N SER A 504 15.70 9.27 12.76
CA SER A 504 15.90 8.22 11.75
C SER A 504 17.32 8.22 11.21
N CYS A 505 18.10 7.19 11.54
CA CYS A 505 19.41 7.00 10.91
C CYS A 505 19.29 6.77 9.40
N GLN A 506 18.18 6.18 8.92
CA GLN A 506 17.92 5.97 7.50
C GLN A 506 17.69 7.29 6.77
N VAL A 507 16.84 8.18 7.29
CA VAL A 507 16.61 9.49 6.67
C VAL A 507 17.92 10.28 6.59
N GLN A 508 18.71 10.30 7.66
CA GLN A 508 20.03 10.94 7.66
C GLN A 508 20.96 10.37 6.57
N ARG A 509 21.04 9.03 6.46
CA ARG A 509 21.84 8.37 5.41
C ARG A 509 21.31 8.65 4.00
N HIS A 510 19.99 8.67 3.81
CA HIS A 510 19.38 8.98 2.52
C HIS A 510 19.71 10.41 2.08
N VAL A 511 19.61 11.39 2.97
CA VAL A 511 20.04 12.78 2.69
C VAL A 511 21.53 12.83 2.38
N ALA A 512 22.36 12.14 3.17
CA ALA A 512 23.80 12.09 2.93
C ALA A 512 24.15 11.51 1.54
N ASN A 513 23.47 10.44 1.11
CA ASN A 513 23.72 9.81 -0.18
C ASN A 513 23.42 10.75 -1.36
N GLU A 514 22.43 11.63 -1.25
CA GLU A 514 22.17 12.64 -2.28
C GLU A 514 23.27 13.71 -2.33
N TRP A 515 23.84 14.07 -1.19
CA TRP A 515 25.02 14.94 -1.14
C TRP A 515 26.27 14.24 -1.70
N ILE A 516 26.43 12.94 -1.44
CA ILE A 516 27.48 12.11 -2.04
C ILE A 516 27.36 12.14 -3.56
N GLU A 517 26.17 11.94 -4.11
CA GLU A 517 25.97 11.95 -5.57
C GLU A 517 26.37 13.30 -6.18
N LYS A 518 25.98 14.42 -5.56
CA LYS A 518 26.41 15.76 -5.98
C LYS A 518 27.93 15.93 -5.91
N GLY A 519 28.56 15.49 -4.82
CA GLY A 519 30.01 15.56 -4.66
C GLY A 519 30.78 14.70 -5.68
N VAL A 520 30.28 13.50 -5.99
CA VAL A 520 30.86 12.63 -7.03
C VAL A 520 30.72 13.28 -8.41
N LYS A 521 29.59 13.94 -8.72
CA LYS A 521 29.42 14.67 -9.99
C LYS A 521 30.43 15.81 -10.12
N ASP A 522 30.66 16.56 -9.05
CA ASP A 522 31.67 17.63 -9.06
C ASP A 522 33.09 17.07 -9.18
N ARG A 523 33.40 15.97 -8.49
CA ARG A 523 34.69 15.27 -8.65
C ARG A 523 34.90 14.76 -10.08
N THR A 524 33.87 14.18 -10.68
CA THR A 524 33.93 13.69 -12.06
C THR A 524 34.27 14.80 -13.06
N LYS A 525 33.77 16.02 -12.83
CA LYS A 525 34.14 17.19 -13.65
C LYS A 525 35.60 17.57 -13.47
N ILE A 526 36.12 17.54 -12.24
CA ILE A 526 37.54 17.81 -11.96
C ILE A 526 38.42 16.81 -12.70
N ASP A 527 38.12 15.52 -12.56
CA ASP A 527 38.90 14.45 -13.21
C ASP A 527 38.82 14.56 -14.74
N SER A 528 37.66 14.94 -15.29
CA SER A 528 37.47 15.18 -16.73
C SER A 528 38.31 16.35 -17.25
N VAL A 529 38.37 17.46 -16.49
CA VAL A 529 39.20 18.62 -16.85
C VAL A 529 40.68 18.27 -16.78
N ALA A 530 41.11 17.58 -15.71
CA ALA A 530 42.49 17.12 -15.58
C ALA A 530 42.89 16.18 -16.74
N ALA A 531 42.01 15.28 -17.15
CA ALA A 531 42.25 14.38 -18.28
C ALA A 531 42.36 15.10 -19.64
N ILE A 532 41.75 16.27 -19.79
CA ILE A 532 41.90 17.13 -20.98
C ILE A 532 43.24 17.87 -20.93
N VAL A 533 43.54 18.52 -19.80
CA VAL A 533 44.75 19.35 -19.66
C VAL A 533 46.03 18.50 -19.73
N ASN A 534 46.01 17.29 -19.20
CA ASN A 534 47.15 16.37 -19.20
C ASN A 534 47.35 15.62 -20.52
N ASN A 535 46.48 15.80 -21.51
CA ASN A 535 46.58 15.15 -22.81
C ASN A 535 46.74 16.20 -23.92
N GLN A 536 47.93 16.23 -24.53
CA GLN A 536 48.30 17.21 -25.54
C GLN A 536 47.28 17.28 -26.70
N ALA A 537 46.87 16.15 -27.26
CA ALA A 537 45.92 16.11 -28.37
C ALA A 537 44.52 16.64 -28.00
N LYS A 538 44.05 16.36 -26.77
CA LYS A 538 42.77 16.88 -26.27
C LYS A 538 42.85 18.39 -26.01
N LEU A 539 43.94 18.86 -25.41
CA LEU A 539 44.17 20.27 -25.15
C LEU A 539 44.24 21.08 -26.46
N ASP A 540 44.95 20.56 -27.46
CA ASP A 540 45.06 21.19 -28.79
C ASP A 540 43.69 21.27 -29.49
N SER A 541 42.84 20.26 -29.30
CA SER A 541 41.45 20.28 -29.81
C SER A 541 40.61 21.37 -29.16
N VAL A 542 40.73 21.55 -27.84
CA VAL A 542 40.04 22.62 -27.11
C VAL A 542 40.56 24.00 -27.51
N LEU A 543 41.86 24.15 -27.75
CA LEU A 543 42.47 25.40 -28.24
C LEU A 543 41.93 25.81 -29.61
N LYS A 544 41.71 24.86 -30.53
CA LYS A 544 41.08 25.11 -31.84
C LYS A 544 39.64 25.63 -31.72
N LEU A 545 38.89 25.13 -30.73
CA LEU A 545 37.51 25.59 -30.46
C LEU A 545 37.48 26.97 -29.81
N MET A 546 38.46 27.27 -28.94
CA MET A 546 38.59 28.57 -28.26
C MET A 546 39.45 29.55 -29.07
N LYS A 547 39.00 29.88 -30.28
CA LYS A 547 39.68 30.82 -31.19
C LYS A 547 40.10 32.10 -30.46
N GLY A 548 41.37 32.48 -30.62
CA GLY A 548 41.94 33.71 -30.03
C GLY A 548 42.43 33.59 -28.59
N LYS A 549 42.35 32.41 -27.95
CA LYS A 549 42.94 32.18 -26.62
C LYS A 549 44.30 31.49 -26.70
N THR A 550 45.24 31.92 -25.86
CA THR A 550 46.53 31.25 -25.69
C THR A 550 46.38 30.00 -24.83
N ARG A 551 47.35 29.07 -24.96
CA ARG A 551 47.44 27.86 -24.11
C ARG A 551 47.33 28.20 -22.63
N ASP A 552 48.05 29.23 -22.17
CA ASP A 552 48.05 29.64 -20.77
C ASP A 552 46.69 30.17 -20.32
N GLN A 553 45.98 30.91 -21.18
CA GLN A 553 44.63 31.37 -20.86
C GLN A 553 43.66 30.19 -20.70
N VAL A 554 43.77 29.17 -21.55
CA VAL A 554 42.95 27.96 -21.46
C VAL A 554 43.27 27.16 -20.20
N ILE A 555 44.56 26.99 -19.87
CA ILE A 555 44.98 26.29 -18.65
C ILE A 555 44.50 27.04 -17.40
N ARG A 556 44.61 28.38 -17.36
CA ARG A 556 44.08 29.18 -16.24
C ARG A 556 42.57 29.02 -16.08
N GLN A 557 41.81 29.00 -17.17
CA GLN A 557 40.36 28.78 -17.12
C GLN A 557 40.02 27.36 -16.64
N ALA A 558 40.77 26.35 -17.09
CA ALA A 558 40.62 24.99 -16.62
C ALA A 558 40.92 24.88 -15.11
N GLN A 559 41.99 25.51 -14.63
CA GLN A 559 42.34 25.54 -13.21
C GLN A 559 41.25 26.21 -12.37
N ALA A 560 40.72 27.36 -12.81
CA ALA A 560 39.62 28.03 -12.10
C ALA A 560 38.35 27.16 -12.01
N LEU A 561 38.06 26.40 -13.07
CA LEU A 561 36.97 25.43 -13.06
C LEU A 561 37.24 24.27 -12.10
N VAL A 562 38.47 23.73 -12.07
CA VAL A 562 38.90 22.72 -11.10
C VAL A 562 38.74 23.24 -9.68
N ASP A 563 39.25 24.42 -9.36
CA ASP A 563 39.17 25.02 -8.02
C ASP A 563 37.72 25.22 -7.57
N THR A 564 36.87 25.68 -8.48
CA THR A 564 35.44 25.89 -8.22
C THR A 564 34.73 24.56 -7.93
N ASN A 565 34.94 23.54 -8.76
CA ASN A 565 34.33 22.23 -8.54
C ASN A 565 34.93 21.53 -7.31
N GLN A 566 36.21 21.75 -6.99
CA GLN A 566 36.86 21.19 -5.80
C GLN A 566 36.27 21.80 -4.53
N LYS A 567 36.02 23.12 -4.50
CA LYS A 567 35.32 23.77 -3.38
C LYS A 567 33.91 23.19 -3.19
N ARG A 568 33.14 23.01 -4.28
CA ARG A 568 31.81 22.40 -4.22
C ARG A 568 31.84 20.94 -3.77
N ALA A 569 32.76 20.15 -4.31
CA ALA A 569 32.95 18.76 -3.92
C ALA A 569 33.28 18.64 -2.42
N ASN A 570 34.17 19.48 -1.90
CA ASN A 570 34.50 19.52 -0.47
C ASN A 570 33.30 19.93 0.40
N GLN A 571 32.48 20.89 -0.06
CA GLN A 571 31.27 21.31 0.63
C GLN A 571 30.22 20.19 0.68
N HIS A 572 29.96 19.54 -0.46
CA HIS A 572 29.05 18.39 -0.54
C HIS A 572 29.53 17.21 0.31
N ALA A 573 30.84 16.91 0.30
CA ALA A 573 31.43 15.89 1.16
C ALA A 573 31.21 16.21 2.65
N ARG A 574 31.41 17.47 3.06
CA ARG A 574 31.19 17.90 4.45
C ARG A 574 29.72 17.69 4.87
N TRP A 575 28.77 18.16 4.07
CA TRP A 575 27.34 17.96 4.37
C TRP A 575 26.96 16.47 4.43
N ALA A 576 27.47 15.65 3.51
CA ALA A 576 27.26 14.21 3.58
C ALA A 576 27.81 13.61 4.88
N LEU A 577 29.05 13.94 5.25
CA LEU A 577 29.69 13.43 6.47
C LEU A 577 28.97 13.91 7.74
N ASP A 578 28.46 15.13 7.78
CA ASP A 578 27.72 15.65 8.93
C ASP A 578 26.43 14.84 9.16
N HIS A 579 25.65 14.57 8.10
CA HIS A 579 24.47 13.69 8.20
C HIS A 579 24.82 12.23 8.54
N LEU A 580 25.92 11.69 7.99
CA LEU A 580 26.35 10.33 8.32
C LEU A 580 26.80 10.21 9.78
N LYS A 581 27.46 11.25 10.32
CA LYS A 581 27.83 11.30 11.74
C LYS A 581 26.58 11.26 12.60
N GLU A 582 25.57 12.07 12.29
CA GLU A 582 24.28 12.05 12.97
C GLU A 582 23.64 10.66 12.91
N ALA A 583 23.64 10.02 11.73
CA ALA A 583 23.13 8.65 11.57
C ALA A 583 23.83 7.64 12.50
N THR A 584 25.16 7.77 12.66
CA THR A 584 25.94 6.91 13.58
C THR A 584 25.81 7.30 15.05
N GLN A 585 25.42 8.53 15.37
CA GLN A 585 25.09 8.92 16.75
C GLN A 585 23.74 8.32 17.16
N ILE A 586 22.76 8.35 16.23
CA ILE A 586 21.45 7.72 16.41
C ILE A 586 21.57 6.19 16.51
N TYR A 587 22.36 5.58 15.63
CA TYR A 587 22.62 4.14 15.63
C TYR A 587 24.12 3.84 15.46
N PRO A 588 24.87 3.63 16.57
CA PRO A 588 26.31 3.40 16.52
C PRO A 588 26.75 2.17 15.71
N GLY A 589 25.87 1.19 15.53
CA GLY A 589 26.11 -0.03 14.75
C GLY A 589 25.74 0.09 13.27
N PHE A 590 25.57 1.31 12.73
CA PHE A 590 25.01 1.48 11.38
C PHE A 590 26.06 1.29 10.27
N GLY A 591 26.25 0.04 9.84
CA GLY A 591 27.25 -0.36 8.83
C GLY A 591 27.16 0.42 7.51
N GLU A 592 25.96 0.68 7.02
CA GLU A 592 25.71 1.41 5.78
C GLU A 592 26.14 2.87 5.86
N ALA A 593 26.02 3.51 7.04
CA ALA A 593 26.52 4.88 7.22
C ALA A 593 28.05 4.92 7.18
N PHE A 594 28.72 3.97 7.84
CA PHE A 594 30.18 3.84 7.72
C PHE A 594 30.63 3.59 6.29
N PHE A 595 29.86 2.80 5.52
CA PHE A 595 30.18 2.54 4.12
C PHE A 595 30.10 3.83 3.30
N SER A 596 29.03 4.61 3.48
CA SER A 596 28.88 5.91 2.82
C SER A 596 29.99 6.89 3.23
N MET A 597 30.45 6.89 4.50
CA MET A 597 31.59 7.71 4.92
C MET A 597 32.88 7.28 4.21
N ALA A 598 33.16 5.99 4.15
CA ALA A 598 34.31 5.45 3.45
C ALA A 598 34.29 5.84 1.96
N TYR A 599 33.12 5.79 1.33
CA TYR A 599 32.93 6.17 -0.06
C TYR A 599 33.20 7.67 -0.29
N VAL A 600 32.78 8.56 0.62
CA VAL A 600 33.14 10.00 0.56
C VAL A 600 34.66 10.19 0.54
N PHE A 601 35.35 9.55 1.49
CA PHE A 601 36.81 9.64 1.60
C PHE A 601 37.54 8.93 0.46
N GLN A 602 36.93 7.96 -0.21
CA GLN A 602 37.54 7.31 -1.36
C GLN A 602 37.33 8.11 -2.65
N ARG A 603 36.14 8.70 -2.85
CA ARG A 603 35.68 9.17 -4.17
C ARG A 603 35.50 10.67 -4.30
N ILE A 604 35.35 11.42 -3.22
CA ILE A 604 35.08 12.87 -3.28
C ILE A 604 36.25 13.66 -2.71
N THR A 605 36.67 13.29 -1.49
CA THR A 605 37.82 13.87 -0.79
C THR A 605 38.83 12.77 -0.48
N PRO A 606 39.63 12.33 -1.47
CA PRO A 606 40.56 11.21 -1.35
C PRO A 606 41.43 11.29 -0.08
N ASN A 607 41.12 10.43 0.90
CA ASN A 607 41.88 10.20 2.11
C ASN A 607 41.88 8.70 2.37
N ARG A 608 42.99 8.07 2.03
CA ARG A 608 43.13 6.61 2.03
C ARG A 608 42.92 6.02 3.43
N ASP A 609 43.54 6.60 4.46
CA ASP A 609 43.46 6.04 5.82
C ASP A 609 42.05 6.12 6.38
N SER A 610 41.35 7.24 6.12
CA SER A 610 39.94 7.39 6.51
C SER A 610 39.05 6.40 5.76
N ALA A 611 39.25 6.23 4.45
CA ALA A 611 38.49 5.27 3.65
C ALA A 611 38.66 3.83 4.16
N VAL A 612 39.92 3.39 4.38
CA VAL A 612 40.21 2.05 4.92
C VAL A 612 39.62 1.87 6.32
N TYR A 613 39.77 2.87 7.19
CA TYR A 613 39.19 2.85 8.54
C TYR A 613 37.68 2.63 8.50
N TYR A 614 36.95 3.43 7.72
CA TYR A 614 35.49 3.35 7.68
C TYR A 614 34.99 2.09 6.97
N TYR A 615 35.66 1.59 5.92
CA TYR A 615 35.31 0.28 5.36
C TYR A 615 35.51 -0.86 6.37
N LYS A 616 36.56 -0.79 7.20
CA LYS A 616 36.74 -1.74 8.31
C LYS A 616 35.65 -1.60 9.37
N GLN A 617 35.17 -0.38 9.67
CA GLN A 617 34.00 -0.20 10.56
C GLN A 617 32.73 -0.79 9.95
N THR A 618 32.50 -0.63 8.64
CA THR A 618 31.39 -1.31 7.94
C THR A 618 31.47 -2.82 8.13
N ILE A 619 32.64 -3.42 7.92
CA ILE A 619 32.83 -4.87 8.08
C ILE A 619 32.60 -5.32 9.53
N ARG A 620 32.99 -4.51 10.52
CA ARG A 620 32.74 -4.79 11.94
C ARG A 620 31.24 -4.74 12.29
N ALA A 621 30.53 -3.75 11.77
CA ALA A 621 29.11 -3.55 12.02
C ALA A 621 28.21 -4.50 11.20
N ALA A 622 28.61 -4.80 9.97
CA ALA A 622 27.89 -5.60 8.99
C ALA A 622 28.88 -6.50 8.21
N ASN A 623 29.27 -7.62 8.83
CA ASN A 623 30.28 -8.53 8.27
C ASN A 623 29.88 -9.22 6.94
N ALA A 624 28.60 -9.19 6.58
CA ALA A 624 28.09 -9.70 5.31
C ALA A 624 28.09 -8.63 4.18
N TYR A 625 28.57 -7.42 4.45
CA TYR A 625 28.49 -6.30 3.49
C TYR A 625 29.57 -6.37 2.41
N ALA A 626 29.31 -7.18 1.37
CA ALA A 626 30.23 -7.43 0.26
C ALA A 626 30.87 -6.18 -0.38
N PRO A 627 30.13 -5.08 -0.63
CA PRO A 627 30.72 -3.89 -1.25
C PRO A 627 31.90 -3.28 -0.46
N ALA A 628 31.91 -3.41 0.87
CA ALA A 628 33.01 -2.91 1.69
C ALA A 628 34.31 -3.70 1.47
N TYR A 629 34.22 -5.03 1.38
CA TYR A 629 35.35 -5.89 1.05
C TYR A 629 35.87 -5.59 -0.36
N ASN A 630 34.97 -5.48 -1.34
CA ASN A 630 35.35 -5.14 -2.71
C ASN A 630 36.09 -3.79 -2.79
N ASN A 631 35.56 -2.75 -2.14
CA ASN A 631 36.18 -1.42 -2.21
C ASN A 631 37.53 -1.35 -1.47
N LEU A 632 37.73 -2.12 -0.39
CA LEU A 632 39.05 -2.34 0.20
C LEU A 632 40.01 -3.01 -0.79
N GLY A 633 39.52 -4.04 -1.50
CA GLY A 633 40.28 -4.70 -2.56
C GLY A 633 40.76 -3.73 -3.63
N VAL A 634 39.88 -2.82 -4.07
CA VAL A 634 40.22 -1.75 -5.04
C VAL A 634 41.29 -0.81 -4.49
N ILE A 635 41.20 -0.40 -3.22
CA ILE A 635 42.22 0.47 -2.59
C ILE A 635 43.58 -0.23 -2.59
N TYR A 636 43.64 -1.48 -2.13
CA TYR A 636 44.91 -2.22 -2.07
C TYR A 636 45.48 -2.57 -3.44
N GLN A 637 44.62 -2.81 -4.43
CA GLN A 637 45.05 -3.01 -5.82
C GLN A 637 45.73 -1.76 -6.37
N ASN A 638 45.14 -0.58 -6.13
CA ASN A 638 45.73 0.70 -6.56
C ASN A 638 47.06 1.01 -5.85
N GLU A 639 47.28 0.45 -4.64
CA GLU A 639 48.57 0.51 -3.92
C GLU A 639 49.60 -0.53 -4.41
N GLY A 640 49.25 -1.39 -5.36
CA GLY A 640 50.09 -2.50 -5.79
C GLY A 640 50.18 -3.64 -4.76
N LYS A 641 49.38 -3.63 -3.69
CA LYS A 641 49.32 -4.69 -2.67
C LYS A 641 48.41 -5.82 -3.15
N VAL A 642 48.85 -6.52 -4.20
CA VAL A 642 48.08 -7.53 -4.93
C VAL A 642 47.54 -8.65 -4.03
N GLN A 643 48.32 -9.13 -3.05
CA GLN A 643 47.88 -10.19 -2.14
C GLN A 643 46.69 -9.76 -1.25
N LEU A 644 46.75 -8.54 -0.71
CA LEU A 644 45.64 -7.98 0.07
C LEU A 644 44.40 -7.75 -0.80
N ALA A 645 44.60 -7.20 -2.01
CA ALA A 645 43.51 -7.01 -2.95
C ALA A 645 42.78 -8.34 -3.27
N SER A 646 43.55 -9.38 -3.58
CA SER A 646 43.03 -10.72 -3.88
C SER A 646 42.25 -11.31 -2.70
N TYR A 647 42.79 -11.19 -1.47
CA TYR A 647 42.09 -11.60 -0.24
C TYR A 647 40.74 -10.91 -0.08
N TYR A 648 40.71 -9.58 -0.21
CA TYR A 648 39.48 -8.80 -0.01
C TYR A 648 38.43 -9.07 -1.11
N TYR A 649 38.82 -9.24 -2.37
CA TYR A 649 37.89 -9.66 -3.41
C TYR A 649 37.32 -11.06 -3.17
N ASN A 650 38.15 -12.02 -2.76
CA ASN A 650 37.69 -13.35 -2.37
C ASN A 650 36.69 -13.27 -1.20
N ARG A 651 36.98 -12.48 -0.16
CA ARG A 651 36.04 -12.26 0.95
C ARG A 651 34.72 -11.66 0.47
N SER A 652 34.76 -10.68 -0.43
CA SER A 652 33.54 -10.10 -1.03
C SER A 652 32.67 -11.16 -1.70
N MET A 653 33.27 -12.07 -2.45
CA MET A 653 32.56 -13.17 -3.12
C MET A 653 32.09 -14.26 -2.14
N GLN A 654 32.80 -14.47 -1.03
CA GLN A 654 32.38 -15.41 0.02
C GLN A 654 31.13 -14.90 0.74
N VAL A 655 31.10 -13.63 1.15
CA VAL A 655 29.97 -13.07 1.89
C VAL A 655 28.76 -12.81 1.01
N ASN A 656 28.97 -12.52 -0.28
CA ASN A 656 27.91 -12.47 -1.27
C ASN A 656 28.38 -13.08 -2.61
N PRO A 657 28.09 -14.37 -2.85
CA PRO A 657 28.41 -15.05 -4.10
C PRO A 657 27.70 -14.49 -5.33
N ALA A 658 26.67 -13.65 -5.18
CA ALA A 658 25.98 -12.99 -6.28
C ALA A 658 26.56 -11.59 -6.61
N TYR A 659 27.50 -11.07 -5.82
CA TYR A 659 28.02 -9.71 -6.01
C TYR A 659 28.95 -9.62 -7.23
N GLN A 660 28.41 -9.09 -8.33
CA GLN A 660 29.07 -9.12 -9.64
C GLN A 660 30.35 -8.27 -9.72
N ASP A 661 30.38 -7.11 -9.06
CA ASP A 661 31.58 -6.26 -9.04
C ASP A 661 32.77 -6.98 -8.38
N GLY A 662 32.52 -7.68 -7.28
CA GLY A 662 33.53 -8.51 -6.61
C GLY A 662 34.10 -9.59 -7.53
N LYS A 663 33.23 -10.28 -8.27
CA LYS A 663 33.66 -11.29 -9.27
C LYS A 663 34.49 -10.69 -10.39
N ASN A 664 34.02 -9.58 -10.96
CA ASN A 664 34.69 -8.92 -12.08
C ASN A 664 36.07 -8.40 -11.65
N ASN A 665 36.17 -7.79 -10.48
CA ASN A 665 37.44 -7.26 -9.95
C ASN A 665 38.41 -8.39 -9.58
N HIS A 666 37.94 -9.48 -8.95
CA HIS A 666 38.75 -10.67 -8.69
C HIS A 666 39.30 -11.28 -9.99
N ALA A 667 38.42 -11.53 -10.96
CA ALA A 667 38.78 -12.14 -12.24
C ALA A 667 39.81 -11.27 -13.00
N ASN A 668 39.63 -9.96 -12.98
CA ASN A 668 40.57 -9.02 -13.58
C ASN A 668 41.94 -9.05 -12.89
N LEU A 669 41.97 -8.99 -11.55
CA LEU A 669 43.22 -9.05 -10.79
C LEU A 669 43.96 -10.37 -11.03
N LYS A 670 43.23 -11.49 -10.96
CA LYS A 670 43.78 -12.83 -11.19
C LYS A 670 44.34 -12.98 -12.60
N ARG A 671 43.63 -12.49 -13.61
CA ARG A 671 44.11 -12.47 -15.01
C ARG A 671 45.39 -11.66 -15.18
N LEU A 672 45.51 -10.51 -14.50
CA LEU A 672 46.66 -9.61 -14.64
C LEU A 672 47.89 -10.07 -13.86
N THR A 673 47.70 -10.77 -12.74
CA THR A 673 48.78 -11.03 -11.76
C THR A 673 49.02 -12.50 -11.46
N GLY A 674 48.08 -13.38 -11.79
CA GLY A 674 48.08 -14.78 -11.38
C GLY A 674 47.78 -15.03 -9.89
N VAL A 675 47.61 -13.97 -9.09
CA VAL A 675 47.48 -14.09 -7.62
C VAL A 675 46.04 -14.38 -7.20
N ASP A 676 45.86 -15.46 -6.44
CA ASP A 676 44.57 -15.86 -5.85
C ASP A 676 44.76 -16.22 -4.37
N VAL A 677 44.52 -15.25 -3.49
CA VAL A 677 44.73 -15.39 -2.04
C VAL A 677 43.38 -15.52 -1.36
N THR A 678 43.10 -16.66 -0.74
CA THR A 678 41.86 -16.91 0.01
C THR A 678 42.00 -16.74 1.52
N PHE A 679 43.23 -16.69 2.01
CA PHE A 679 43.57 -16.56 3.44
C PHE A 679 44.79 -15.66 3.65
N LEU A 680 44.76 -14.84 4.69
CA LEU A 680 45.89 -14.06 5.19
C LEU A 680 45.94 -14.15 6.72
N PRO A 681 47.13 -14.23 7.34
CA PRO A 681 47.27 -14.22 8.80
C PRO A 681 46.74 -12.92 9.43
N ASP A 682 46.20 -13.01 10.64
CA ASP A 682 45.69 -11.84 11.39
C ASP A 682 46.78 -10.77 11.61
N SER A 683 48.05 -11.18 11.74
CA SER A 683 49.18 -10.25 11.85
C SER A 683 49.37 -9.39 10.60
N VAL A 684 48.99 -9.87 9.42
CA VAL A 684 49.02 -9.12 8.15
C VAL A 684 47.80 -8.21 8.05
N LEU A 685 46.63 -8.69 8.47
CA LEU A 685 45.36 -7.95 8.46
C LEU A 685 45.27 -6.87 9.55
N ALA A 686 46.01 -7.01 10.65
CA ALA A 686 46.07 -6.02 11.72
C ALA A 686 47.01 -4.85 11.39
N LYS A 687 48.05 -5.10 10.58
CA LYS A 687 49.05 -4.09 10.16
C LYS A 687 48.60 -3.21 8.99
N ASN A 688 47.64 -3.67 8.20
CA ASN A 688 47.11 -2.99 7.02
C ASN A 688 45.62 -2.81 7.21
#